data_AF-A0AAV1GKF7-F1
#
_entry.id   AF-A0AAV1GKF7-F1
#
_cell.length_a   1.000
_cell.length_b   1.000
_cell.length_c   1.000
_cell.angle_alpha   90.00
_cell.angle_beta   90.00
_cell.angle_gamma   90.00
#
_symmetry.space_group_name_H-M   'P 1'
#
loop_
_entity.id
_entity.type
_entity.pdbx_description
1 polymer ?
#
loop_
_entity_poly.entity_id
_entity_poly.type
_entity_poly.pdbx_seq_one_letter_code
_entity_poly.pdbx_strand_id
1 'polypeptide(L)'
;MSTLSFEFLCLKDDECPSTDETQDTEDETDLESDDVEEGRTEMSISEVYLQACKLVSVVPVSFFIRNINSQTMTLSHHGLGPLGCKAIAIALVSDMNINTLELADTHIEAEGAKYLVEMLRANFTIQHLDLSNNNLLSAGAEYVAKMLLDNISLKSLKLSGNGFTDDDAKYFADALSTNAKIKELDLSHNAFCGKGGEHLGLLLANNEGLELLDLSWNHLRMKGAVALSAGLKVNRTLKHLDLSWNGFGNEGALAMGEALKFNNTLVHLNLNNNRLTNEGVGMLCRGLEFNDTLRVLLLAYNSLTVEGALALVNVVKNTRKTALEEINICNVLVNETFVHLLEMTCQEHPSLDVQYGGVGGSIAKKPPKRVDPMKVIQDYLDQRKLRLWDFFRNIDKDGTMRVPTADFRKAVQQSSIPLDRYQIEELIQRLDRDRTGIVDYRGLADTRKQMMRDHRRQLRKVESRQKKEKQKSDRILKTFQSAVEAVTPRSSMVMSPGGGKEDSSGPQQFSATPLSSWHHIVMSNSSRYSVTNLSNEHIHLPMLGGATPYRPTSSPAMRSYSQPNLVDESHHSAPGKSISAQGVHSDPEMSHSKLTPTANNLTRSRPALNAKQPVVKPKTKKVKKKKMMKRVNKGSKYTTKTVNSTFPLKDLVAVEQTAGEIWHKLELEMGKIEDYESKITSYAEKIVKLTTEIEKIEKNPDDYNDTDIGDVKVEIKQVEALIKELQLSLSSSTDVFESLQVEVTEMVNTLNKLEKTYDKNLVLATRREYIKVQLQLEECERRHQELFYPNIGSCAHTGISRIGKPIVSHINAHLTTSRSFGGWGKDSKPIPDRESMYWFSSYTSPYIGDIHLYSNYKNLILRNHFQHHNLHNSYKGNGNNYIVRDNTLYYQLSSPFGLGKLNFTTMSYASRVIPGASPHFSYTNSPSQNFDFAADETGLWVTYASEASGGRMIITKIDEPSFGIVEEWTTSVYKPGVSNAFMVCGVLYVVRTVDTDTDEIFYKFDTKTKQESYVSIPFERFQDKYSNLDYNPTDQKLYMYNDGYYVSYHLWFNHTDSATVEPPLLLNTSVQ
;
A
#
# COMPACT_ATOMS: atom_id res chain seq x y z
N MET A 1 9.01 -50.96 -5.49
CA MET A 1 9.52 -49.72 -6.08
C MET A 1 10.38 -49.05 -5.01
N SER A 2 11.63 -49.50 -4.86
CA SER A 2 12.39 -49.39 -3.61
C SER A 2 13.85 -48.97 -3.84
N THR A 3 14.10 -48.17 -4.87
CA THR A 3 15.42 -47.79 -5.38
C THR A 3 15.64 -46.27 -5.46
N LEU A 4 14.91 -45.49 -4.66
CA LEU A 4 14.95 -44.01 -4.66
C LEU A 4 15.38 -43.39 -3.32
N SER A 5 15.70 -44.19 -2.30
CA SER A 5 15.65 -43.78 -0.88
C SER A 5 16.97 -43.37 -0.23
N PHE A 6 18.09 -43.24 -0.97
CA PHE A 6 19.35 -42.77 -0.36
C PHE A 6 20.27 -41.95 -1.30
N GLU A 7 20.62 -42.50 -2.46
CA GLU A 7 21.65 -41.91 -3.35
C GLU A 7 21.27 -40.53 -3.91
N PHE A 8 19.98 -40.33 -4.24
CA PHE A 8 19.48 -39.12 -4.90
C PHE A 8 19.55 -37.85 -4.04
N LEU A 9 19.71 -37.99 -2.71
CA LEU A 9 19.87 -36.87 -1.76
C LEU A 9 21.32 -36.67 -1.28
N CYS A 10 22.24 -37.56 -1.66
CA CYS A 10 23.64 -37.55 -1.19
C CYS A 10 24.64 -36.97 -2.20
N LEU A 11 24.29 -36.88 -3.50
CA LEU A 11 25.24 -36.51 -4.56
C LEU A 11 24.83 -35.23 -5.31
N LYS A 12 25.23 -34.08 -4.77
CA LYS A 12 25.75 -32.88 -5.49
C LYS A 12 25.86 -31.67 -4.56
N ASP A 13 27.06 -31.47 -4.02
CA ASP A 13 27.60 -30.17 -3.60
C ASP A 13 29.13 -30.29 -3.80
N ASP A 14 29.72 -29.49 -4.70
CA ASP A 14 31.15 -29.57 -5.04
C ASP A 14 32.00 -28.68 -4.12
N GLU A 15 32.84 -29.27 -3.25
CA GLU A 15 34.21 -28.82 -2.92
C GLU A 15 34.81 -29.64 -1.75
N CYS A 16 35.83 -30.46 -2.04
CA CYS A 16 36.87 -30.87 -1.09
C CYS A 16 38.18 -31.14 -1.85
N PRO A 17 39.35 -30.85 -1.26
CA PRO A 17 40.61 -30.82 -1.99
C PRO A 17 41.16 -32.21 -2.29
N SER A 18 41.88 -32.32 -3.41
CA SER A 18 42.60 -33.52 -3.81
C SER A 18 43.80 -33.83 -2.90
N THR A 19 43.92 -35.10 -2.52
CA THR A 19 45.21 -35.71 -2.15
C THR A 19 45.43 -36.93 -3.02
N ASP A 20 46.40 -36.86 -3.93
CA ASP A 20 46.94 -38.04 -4.60
C ASP A 20 47.53 -39.01 -3.57
N GLU A 21 47.37 -40.31 -3.80
CA GLU A 21 48.49 -41.27 -3.82
C GLU A 21 48.00 -42.67 -4.26
N THR A 22 48.36 -43.08 -5.49
CA THR A 22 48.67 -44.48 -5.92
C THR A 22 47.63 -45.62 -5.68
N GLN A 23 47.52 -46.66 -6.51
CA GLN A 23 48.40 -47.16 -7.57
C GLN A 23 47.60 -47.98 -8.60
N ASP A 24 48.21 -48.30 -9.75
CA ASP A 24 47.59 -49.09 -10.81
C ASP A 24 47.31 -50.55 -10.41
N THR A 25 46.20 -51.11 -10.87
CA THR A 25 46.22 -52.39 -11.62
C THR A 25 44.94 -52.57 -12.44
N GLU A 26 45.11 -52.94 -13.71
CA GLU A 26 44.05 -53.49 -14.55
C GLU A 26 43.93 -55.00 -14.26
N ASP A 27 42.71 -55.55 -14.29
CA ASP A 27 42.45 -56.90 -14.82
C ASP A 27 40.94 -57.09 -15.04
N GLU A 28 40.56 -57.61 -16.21
CA GLU A 28 39.19 -58.09 -16.49
C GLU A 28 39.06 -59.56 -16.08
N THR A 29 38.03 -59.93 -15.31
CA THR A 29 37.43 -61.27 -15.41
C THR A 29 35.92 -61.23 -15.27
N ASP A 30 35.25 -61.66 -16.34
CA ASP A 30 33.88 -62.18 -16.32
C ASP A 30 33.80 -63.42 -15.40
N LEU A 31 32.80 -63.52 -14.52
CA LEU A 31 32.36 -64.79 -13.93
C LEU A 31 31.01 -64.63 -13.20
N GLU A 32 30.02 -65.42 -13.62
CA GLU A 32 28.76 -65.57 -12.88
C GLU A 32 29.00 -66.37 -11.59
N SER A 33 28.55 -65.88 -10.44
CA SER A 33 28.44 -66.70 -9.22
C SER A 33 27.28 -66.26 -8.31
N ASP A 34 26.25 -67.10 -8.29
CA ASP A 34 25.28 -67.35 -7.22
C ASP A 34 24.45 -66.20 -6.61
N ASP A 35 23.12 -66.42 -6.61
CA ASP A 35 22.15 -65.68 -5.80
C ASP A 35 22.43 -65.84 -4.29
N VAL A 36 23.33 -65.02 -3.74
CA VAL A 36 23.29 -64.73 -2.31
C VAL A 36 22.06 -63.86 -2.06
N GLU A 37 20.96 -64.50 -1.68
CA GLU A 37 19.73 -63.87 -1.19
C GLU A 37 19.99 -63.22 0.17
N GLU A 38 20.89 -62.23 0.20
CA GLU A 38 21.25 -61.47 1.38
C GLU A 38 20.06 -60.59 1.75
N GLY A 39 19.23 -61.12 2.64
CA GLY A 39 17.94 -60.53 3.02
C GLY A 39 18.11 -59.13 3.60
N ARG A 40 18.06 -58.11 2.72
CA ARG A 40 18.03 -56.69 3.05
C ARG A 40 16.90 -56.45 4.04
N THR A 41 17.28 -56.45 5.32
CA THR A 41 16.36 -56.16 6.41
C THR A 41 15.98 -54.68 6.25
N GLU A 42 14.71 -54.40 5.94
CA GLU A 42 14.26 -53.04 5.68
C GLU A 42 14.57 -52.16 6.89
N MET A 43 15.53 -51.24 6.73
CA MET A 43 15.97 -50.35 7.81
C MET A 43 14.79 -49.53 8.30
N SER A 44 14.59 -49.51 9.62
CA SER A 44 13.56 -48.67 10.20
C SER A 44 13.85 -47.20 9.94
N ILE A 45 12.81 -46.36 9.89
CA ILE A 45 12.93 -44.91 9.67
C ILE A 45 13.85 -44.26 10.74
N SER A 46 13.90 -44.84 11.95
CA SER A 46 14.84 -44.44 13.01
C SER A 46 16.30 -44.74 12.67
N GLU A 47 16.59 -45.87 12.03
CA GLU A 47 17.95 -46.22 11.59
C GLU A 47 18.36 -45.39 10.38
N VAL A 48 17.46 -45.17 9.41
CA VAL A 48 17.68 -44.26 8.28
C VAL A 48 18.02 -42.86 8.78
N TYR A 49 17.24 -42.32 9.74
CA TYR A 49 17.53 -41.03 10.38
C TYR A 49 18.89 -41.01 11.08
N LEU A 50 19.23 -42.05 11.86
CA LEU A 50 20.51 -42.13 12.57
C LEU A 50 21.72 -42.22 11.63
N GLN A 51 21.58 -42.85 10.45
CA GLN A 51 22.64 -42.84 9.43
C GLN A 51 22.70 -41.49 8.69
N ALA A 52 21.56 -40.90 8.35
CA ALA A 52 21.50 -39.57 7.74
C ALA A 52 22.15 -38.50 8.63
N CYS A 53 21.88 -38.51 9.94
CA CYS A 53 22.52 -37.61 10.90
C CYS A 53 24.06 -37.75 10.94
N LYS A 54 24.60 -38.97 10.85
CA LYS A 54 26.06 -39.18 10.77
C LYS A 54 26.62 -38.62 9.46
N LEU A 55 25.94 -38.89 8.34
CA LEU A 55 26.39 -38.49 7.00
C LEU A 55 26.47 -36.96 6.88
N VAL A 56 25.50 -36.22 7.44
CA VAL A 56 25.52 -34.74 7.45
C VAL A 56 26.16 -34.14 8.72
N SER A 57 26.81 -34.97 9.56
CA SER A 57 27.53 -34.58 10.79
C SER A 57 26.71 -33.76 11.82
N VAL A 58 25.44 -34.12 12.03
CA VAL A 58 24.55 -33.48 13.04
C VAL A 58 24.18 -34.42 14.19
N VAL A 59 23.85 -33.83 15.34
CA VAL A 59 23.40 -34.59 16.53
C VAL A 59 21.94 -35.04 16.32
N PRO A 60 21.62 -36.35 16.44
CA PRO A 60 20.25 -36.83 16.25
C PRO A 60 19.27 -36.30 17.30
N VAL A 61 18.13 -35.77 16.84
CA VAL A 61 17.08 -35.27 17.73
C VAL A 61 16.30 -36.45 18.33
N SER A 62 16.59 -36.77 19.59
CA SER A 62 15.97 -37.91 20.28
C SER A 62 14.43 -37.85 20.39
N PHE A 63 13.83 -36.66 20.25
CA PHE A 63 12.38 -36.51 20.17
C PHE A 63 11.80 -37.07 18.86
N PHE A 64 12.48 -36.89 17.72
CA PHE A 64 12.05 -37.42 16.42
C PHE A 64 11.97 -38.95 16.46
N ILE A 65 13.06 -39.60 16.89
CA ILE A 65 13.15 -41.06 17.04
C ILE A 65 12.03 -41.63 17.94
N ARG A 66 11.72 -40.95 19.06
CA ARG A 66 10.68 -41.38 20.01
C ARG A 66 9.25 -41.22 19.48
N ASN A 67 9.02 -40.34 18.51
CA ASN A 67 7.69 -39.99 18.03
C ASN A 67 7.48 -40.29 16.53
N ILE A 68 8.37 -41.04 15.89
CA ILE A 68 8.31 -41.30 14.43
C ILE A 68 7.03 -42.03 13.99
N ASN A 69 6.40 -42.78 14.89
CA ASN A 69 5.11 -43.46 14.66
C ASN A 69 3.89 -42.58 15.04
N SER A 70 4.09 -41.29 15.31
CA SER A 70 3.03 -40.31 15.58
C SER A 70 2.47 -39.76 14.26
N GLN A 71 1.20 -39.34 14.26
CA GLN A 71 0.64 -38.57 13.15
C GLN A 71 1.15 -37.12 13.11
N THR A 72 1.57 -36.60 14.26
CA THR A 72 2.07 -35.23 14.42
C THR A 72 3.51 -35.27 14.92
N MET A 73 4.41 -34.63 14.19
CA MET A 73 5.82 -34.48 14.51
C MET A 73 6.16 -33.01 14.77
N THR A 74 6.19 -32.64 16.04
CA THR A 74 6.55 -31.28 16.49
C THR A 74 8.04 -31.23 16.85
N LEU A 75 8.83 -30.50 16.06
CA LEU A 75 10.24 -30.22 16.32
C LEU A 75 10.52 -28.72 16.47
N SER A 76 9.48 -27.89 16.60
CA SER A 76 9.61 -26.45 16.83
C SER A 76 10.59 -26.11 17.97
N HIS A 77 11.34 -25.02 17.84
CA HIS A 77 12.37 -24.56 18.80
C HIS A 77 13.57 -25.51 19.02
N HIS A 78 13.75 -26.57 18.22
CA HIS A 78 14.87 -27.52 18.39
C HIS A 78 16.19 -27.09 17.72
N GLY A 79 16.23 -25.94 17.02
CA GLY A 79 17.48 -25.41 16.43
C GLY A 79 18.16 -26.36 15.43
N LEU A 80 17.38 -26.90 14.50
CA LEU A 80 17.80 -27.97 13.57
C LEU A 80 18.90 -27.53 12.60
N GLY A 81 18.87 -26.29 12.11
CA GLY A 81 19.72 -25.83 11.01
C GLY A 81 19.36 -26.49 9.66
N PRO A 82 19.97 -26.04 8.55
CA PRO A 82 19.78 -26.63 7.23
C PRO A 82 20.11 -28.13 7.18
N LEU A 83 21.20 -28.55 7.84
CA LEU A 83 21.67 -29.93 7.84
C LEU A 83 20.82 -30.86 8.73
N GLY A 84 20.35 -30.39 9.89
CA GLY A 84 19.38 -31.14 10.69
C GLY A 84 18.06 -31.32 9.94
N CYS A 85 17.64 -30.31 9.17
CA CYS A 85 16.52 -30.41 8.25
C CYS A 85 16.78 -31.46 7.14
N LYS A 86 17.96 -31.46 6.51
CA LYS A 86 18.37 -32.48 5.51
C LYS A 86 18.26 -33.91 6.06
N ALA A 87 18.75 -34.15 7.28
CA ALA A 87 18.66 -35.48 7.92
C ALA A 87 17.21 -35.93 8.20
N ILE A 88 16.33 -35.01 8.61
CA ILE A 88 14.90 -35.28 8.80
C ILE A 88 14.22 -35.53 7.45
N ALA A 89 14.49 -34.71 6.44
CA ALA A 89 13.93 -34.84 5.10
C ALA A 89 14.24 -36.22 4.49
N ILE A 90 15.49 -36.68 4.56
CA ILE A 90 15.90 -38.03 4.11
C ILE A 90 15.06 -39.13 4.77
N ALA A 91 14.83 -39.06 6.09
CA ALA A 91 14.04 -40.06 6.81
C ALA A 91 12.54 -40.02 6.44
N LEU A 92 11.98 -38.85 6.13
CA LEU A 92 10.56 -38.68 5.81
C LEU A 92 10.18 -39.01 4.35
N VAL A 93 11.14 -39.21 3.45
CA VAL A 93 10.89 -39.62 2.03
C VAL A 93 10.02 -40.88 1.95
N SER A 94 10.16 -41.81 2.90
CA SER A 94 9.44 -43.10 2.92
C SER A 94 8.56 -43.28 4.17
N ASP A 95 8.34 -42.23 4.97
CA ASP A 95 7.36 -42.31 6.05
C ASP A 95 5.92 -42.29 5.51
N MET A 96 5.04 -43.02 6.19
CA MET A 96 3.61 -43.12 5.88
C MET A 96 2.71 -42.79 7.08
N ASN A 97 3.27 -42.34 8.21
CA ASN A 97 2.54 -42.12 9.46
C ASN A 97 2.23 -40.64 9.70
N ILE A 98 3.21 -39.77 9.45
CA ILE A 98 3.14 -38.34 9.76
C ILE A 98 2.27 -37.63 8.71
N ASN A 99 1.26 -36.92 9.21
CA ASN A 99 0.39 -36.05 8.44
C ASN A 99 0.60 -34.55 8.77
N THR A 100 1.23 -34.26 9.91
CA THR A 100 1.48 -32.90 10.43
C THR A 100 2.94 -32.78 10.85
N LEU A 101 3.69 -31.88 10.20
CA LEU A 101 5.10 -31.64 10.47
C LEU A 101 5.30 -30.18 10.89
N GLU A 102 5.72 -29.95 12.13
CA GLU A 102 5.91 -28.61 12.69
C GLU A 102 7.39 -28.34 12.97
N LEU A 103 7.97 -27.40 12.22
CA LEU A 103 9.38 -27.03 12.25
C LEU A 103 9.56 -25.54 12.61
N ALA A 104 8.60 -24.94 13.32
CA ALA A 104 8.61 -23.50 13.59
C ALA A 104 9.79 -23.08 14.48
N ASP A 105 10.49 -22.00 14.15
CA ASP A 105 11.69 -21.53 14.88
C ASP A 105 12.75 -22.64 15.04
N THR A 106 13.15 -23.24 13.91
CA THR A 106 14.23 -24.26 13.88
C THR A 106 15.43 -23.87 13.03
N HIS A 107 15.45 -22.63 12.53
CA HIS A 107 16.57 -22.02 11.79
C HIS A 107 17.00 -22.85 10.56
N ILE A 108 16.03 -23.40 9.81
CA ILE A 108 16.34 -24.25 8.65
C ILE A 108 16.81 -23.47 7.41
N GLU A 109 16.50 -22.17 7.34
CA GLU A 109 16.88 -21.25 6.25
C GLU A 109 16.42 -21.74 4.85
N ALA A 110 16.82 -21.02 3.80
CA ALA A 110 16.43 -21.35 2.42
C ALA A 110 16.91 -22.75 1.98
N GLU A 111 18.07 -23.18 2.45
CA GLU A 111 18.64 -24.50 2.16
C GLU A 111 17.84 -25.65 2.78
N GLY A 112 17.41 -25.52 4.05
CA GLY A 112 16.54 -26.51 4.68
C GLY A 112 15.19 -26.63 3.97
N ALA A 113 14.63 -25.50 3.51
CA ALA A 113 13.43 -25.53 2.68
C ALA A 113 13.63 -26.29 1.37
N LYS A 114 14.76 -26.15 0.66
CA LYS A 114 15.10 -26.94 -0.55
C LYS A 114 14.98 -28.45 -0.29
N TYR A 115 15.57 -28.96 0.80
CA TYR A 115 15.50 -30.38 1.14
C TYR A 115 14.07 -30.85 1.47
N LEU A 116 13.25 -29.99 2.07
CA LEU A 116 11.82 -30.27 2.27
C LEU A 116 11.03 -30.30 0.95
N VAL A 117 11.35 -29.47 -0.04
CA VAL A 117 10.74 -29.55 -1.40
C VAL A 117 11.06 -30.89 -2.05
N GLU A 118 12.31 -31.33 -1.97
CA GLU A 118 12.77 -32.60 -2.55
C GLU A 118 12.07 -33.80 -1.88
N MET A 119 11.87 -33.77 -0.56
CA MET A 119 11.09 -34.77 0.17
C MET A 119 9.58 -34.74 -0.16
N LEU A 120 8.96 -33.54 -0.23
CA LEU A 120 7.51 -33.36 -0.48
C LEU A 120 7.08 -33.63 -1.93
N ARG A 121 8.02 -33.97 -2.82
CA ARG A 121 7.76 -34.54 -4.15
C ARG A 121 7.56 -36.07 -4.13
N ALA A 122 8.03 -36.74 -3.09
CA ALA A 122 7.94 -38.19 -2.92
C ALA A 122 7.02 -38.59 -1.75
N ASN A 123 6.98 -37.80 -0.67
CA ASN A 123 6.02 -37.97 0.42
C ASN A 123 4.66 -37.38 0.04
N PHE A 124 3.60 -38.18 0.20
CA PHE A 124 2.21 -37.76 -0.05
C PHE A 124 1.31 -37.85 1.20
N THR A 125 1.87 -38.11 2.39
CA THR A 125 1.09 -38.23 3.64
C THR A 125 0.98 -36.91 4.40
N ILE A 126 2.02 -36.08 4.34
CA ILE A 126 2.05 -34.76 4.98
C ILE A 126 1.00 -33.85 4.32
N GLN A 127 0.10 -33.33 5.16
CA GLN A 127 -1.04 -32.48 4.81
C GLN A 127 -0.98 -31.12 5.49
N HIS A 128 -0.28 -31.02 6.63
CA HIS A 128 -0.10 -29.81 7.42
C HIS A 128 1.41 -29.58 7.65
N LEU A 129 1.90 -28.40 7.28
CA LEU A 129 3.32 -28.04 7.38
C LEU A 129 3.49 -26.65 8.00
N ASP A 130 4.28 -26.56 9.07
CA ASP A 130 4.62 -25.29 9.74
C ASP A 130 6.12 -24.99 9.58
N LEU A 131 6.45 -23.98 8.77
CA LEU A 131 7.81 -23.48 8.58
C LEU A 131 7.99 -22.05 9.13
N SER A 132 7.16 -21.64 10.09
CA SER A 132 7.19 -20.26 10.61
C SER A 132 8.51 -19.91 11.33
N ASN A 133 8.95 -18.66 11.24
CA ASN A 133 10.14 -18.12 11.91
C ASN A 133 11.45 -18.87 11.59
N ASN A 134 11.67 -19.26 10.33
CA ASN A 134 12.83 -20.04 9.89
C ASN A 134 13.84 -19.28 9.02
N ASN A 135 13.69 -17.96 8.89
CA ASN A 135 14.56 -17.11 8.07
C ASN A 135 14.68 -17.60 6.61
N LEU A 136 13.55 -18.00 6.02
CA LEU A 136 13.52 -18.55 4.65
C LEU A 136 13.88 -17.52 3.57
N LEU A 137 13.51 -16.24 3.78
CA LEU A 137 13.79 -15.13 2.86
C LEU A 137 13.34 -15.40 1.40
N SER A 138 13.75 -14.55 0.46
CA SER A 138 13.33 -14.62 -0.95
C SER A 138 13.70 -15.94 -1.65
N ALA A 139 14.87 -16.52 -1.33
CA ALA A 139 15.29 -17.81 -1.89
C ALA A 139 14.39 -18.96 -1.40
N GLY A 140 14.04 -18.98 -0.11
CA GLY A 140 13.08 -19.93 0.43
C GLY A 140 11.67 -19.74 -0.10
N ALA A 141 11.25 -18.50 -0.39
CA ALA A 141 9.97 -18.22 -1.05
C ALA A 141 9.89 -18.87 -2.45
N GLU A 142 10.97 -18.80 -3.25
CA GLU A 142 11.04 -19.44 -4.56
C GLU A 142 10.96 -20.98 -4.46
N TYR A 143 11.66 -21.59 -3.49
CA TYR A 143 11.57 -23.03 -3.23
C TYR A 143 10.15 -23.45 -2.79
N VAL A 144 9.54 -22.73 -1.85
CA VAL A 144 8.17 -23.01 -1.39
C VAL A 144 7.15 -22.84 -2.52
N ALA A 145 7.31 -21.85 -3.41
CA ALA A 145 6.45 -21.69 -4.57
C ALA A 145 6.58 -22.84 -5.58
N LYS A 146 7.80 -23.35 -5.82
CA LYS A 146 8.01 -24.57 -6.65
C LYS A 146 7.36 -25.80 -6.01
N MET A 147 7.50 -25.96 -4.69
CA MET A 147 6.84 -27.02 -3.93
C MET A 147 5.31 -26.95 -4.07
N LEU A 148 4.74 -25.75 -4.03
CA LEU A 148 3.30 -25.51 -4.23
C LEU A 148 2.81 -25.81 -5.65
N LEU A 149 3.67 -25.86 -6.67
CA LEU A 149 3.30 -26.33 -8.01
C LEU A 149 3.27 -27.86 -8.11
N ASP A 150 4.22 -28.53 -7.47
CA ASP A 150 4.39 -29.99 -7.57
C ASP A 150 3.54 -30.79 -6.56
N ASN A 151 3.35 -30.27 -5.34
CA ASN A 151 2.75 -31.03 -4.24
C ASN A 151 1.22 -31.11 -4.32
N ILE A 152 0.70 -32.32 -4.13
CA ILE A 152 -0.73 -32.66 -4.22
C ILE A 152 -1.38 -33.04 -2.88
N SER A 153 -0.60 -33.11 -1.79
CA SER A 153 -1.05 -33.61 -0.47
C SER A 153 -1.36 -32.50 0.54
N LEU A 154 -0.61 -31.40 0.49
CA LEU A 154 -0.75 -30.30 1.45
C LEU A 154 -2.11 -29.60 1.35
N LYS A 155 -2.61 -29.24 2.53
CA LYS A 155 -3.86 -28.50 2.77
C LYS A 155 -3.63 -27.27 3.63
N SER A 156 -2.66 -27.33 4.54
CA SER A 156 -2.33 -26.26 5.47
C SER A 156 -0.84 -25.98 5.43
N LEU A 157 -0.47 -24.73 5.17
CA LEU A 157 0.91 -24.28 5.07
C LEU A 157 1.08 -22.96 5.85
N LYS A 158 1.96 -22.97 6.86
CA LYS A 158 2.31 -21.76 7.61
C LYS A 158 3.73 -21.33 7.33
N LEU A 159 3.90 -20.04 7.07
CA LEU A 159 5.14 -19.40 6.69
C LEU A 159 5.32 -18.06 7.43
N SER A 160 4.71 -17.92 8.61
CA SER A 160 4.75 -16.68 9.40
C SER A 160 6.18 -16.26 9.74
N GLY A 161 6.49 -14.97 9.74
CA GLY A 161 7.77 -14.46 10.26
C GLY A 161 9.03 -14.89 9.50
N ASN A 162 8.94 -15.12 8.18
CA ASN A 162 10.05 -15.62 7.36
C ASN A 162 10.82 -14.56 6.56
N GLY A 163 10.46 -13.28 6.70
CA GLY A 163 11.16 -12.16 6.08
C GLY A 163 10.84 -11.95 4.59
N PHE A 164 9.74 -12.52 4.09
CA PHE A 164 9.33 -12.34 2.69
C PHE A 164 8.95 -10.89 2.37
N THR A 165 9.24 -10.45 1.15
CA THR A 165 9.14 -9.05 0.71
C THR A 165 8.11 -8.84 -0.41
N ASP A 166 7.89 -7.58 -0.81
CA ASP A 166 7.00 -7.19 -1.93
C ASP A 166 7.25 -8.02 -3.21
N ASP A 167 8.51 -8.27 -3.57
CA ASP A 167 8.87 -8.98 -4.79
C ASP A 167 8.73 -10.51 -4.65
N ASP A 168 8.54 -11.04 -3.44
CA ASP A 168 8.32 -12.48 -3.18
C ASP A 168 6.84 -12.87 -3.30
N ALA A 169 5.94 -11.91 -3.08
CA ALA A 169 4.49 -12.09 -3.19
C ALA A 169 4.04 -12.64 -4.56
N LYS A 170 4.79 -12.31 -5.63
CA LYS A 170 4.53 -12.82 -6.98
C LYS A 170 4.65 -14.35 -7.05
N TYR A 171 5.64 -14.96 -6.40
CA TYR A 171 5.86 -16.41 -6.45
C TYR A 171 4.70 -17.17 -5.81
N PHE A 172 4.18 -16.66 -4.69
CA PHE A 172 2.98 -17.20 -4.04
C PHE A 172 1.73 -16.99 -4.91
N ALA A 173 1.56 -15.80 -5.52
CA ALA A 173 0.44 -15.52 -6.40
C ALA A 173 0.40 -16.43 -7.64
N ASP A 174 1.54 -16.61 -8.30
CA ASP A 174 1.66 -17.46 -9.49
C ASP A 174 1.41 -18.93 -9.15
N ALA A 175 2.06 -19.47 -8.11
CA ALA A 175 1.89 -20.86 -7.69
C ALA A 175 0.44 -21.16 -7.26
N LEU A 176 -0.11 -20.34 -6.37
CA LEU A 176 -1.48 -20.53 -5.84
C LEU A 176 -2.57 -20.14 -6.84
N SER A 177 -2.27 -19.48 -7.95
CA SER A 177 -3.23 -19.36 -9.06
C SER A 177 -3.59 -20.72 -9.68
N THR A 178 -2.71 -21.73 -9.54
CA THR A 178 -2.91 -23.09 -10.06
C THR A 178 -3.20 -24.12 -8.96
N ASN A 179 -2.64 -23.95 -7.76
CA ASN A 179 -2.87 -24.87 -6.64
C ASN A 179 -4.18 -24.57 -5.90
N ALA A 180 -5.20 -25.40 -6.16
CA ALA A 180 -6.48 -25.40 -5.43
C ALA A 180 -6.57 -26.46 -4.29
N LYS A 181 -5.43 -27.05 -3.88
CA LYS A 181 -5.34 -28.04 -2.78
C LYS A 181 -5.16 -27.37 -1.42
N ILE A 182 -4.34 -26.33 -1.36
CA ILE A 182 -4.15 -25.53 -0.14
C ILE A 182 -5.49 -24.88 0.26
N LYS A 183 -5.86 -25.10 1.51
CA LYS A 183 -7.07 -24.59 2.17
C LYS A 183 -6.77 -23.54 3.21
N GLU A 184 -5.62 -23.66 3.87
CA GLU A 184 -5.16 -22.75 4.92
C GLU A 184 -3.74 -22.26 4.56
N LEU A 185 -3.57 -20.95 4.54
CA LEU A 185 -2.26 -20.32 4.30
C LEU A 185 -2.02 -19.21 5.32
N ASP A 186 -0.89 -19.28 6.01
CA ASP A 186 -0.42 -18.23 6.91
C ASP A 186 0.86 -17.60 6.34
N LEU A 187 0.75 -16.31 6.01
CA LEU A 187 1.79 -15.42 5.50
C LEU A 187 2.00 -14.22 6.44
N SER A 188 1.56 -14.31 7.69
CA SER A 188 1.64 -13.26 8.70
C SER A 188 3.09 -12.88 9.08
N HIS A 189 3.27 -11.74 9.75
CA HIS A 189 4.57 -11.28 10.27
C HIS A 189 5.71 -11.16 9.22
N ASN A 190 5.37 -11.08 7.93
CA ASN A 190 6.31 -10.83 6.84
C ASN A 190 6.39 -9.32 6.49
N ALA A 191 7.16 -8.96 5.46
CA ALA A 191 7.38 -7.58 5.04
C ALA A 191 6.56 -7.17 3.80
N PHE A 192 5.43 -7.84 3.52
CA PHE A 192 4.56 -7.48 2.38
C PHE A 192 3.98 -6.07 2.58
N CYS A 193 4.28 -5.17 1.65
CA CYS A 193 3.86 -3.78 1.60
C CYS A 193 2.84 -3.57 0.46
N GLY A 194 2.80 -2.36 -0.11
CA GLY A 194 1.81 -1.98 -1.12
C GLY A 194 1.84 -2.85 -2.37
N LYS A 195 3.03 -3.17 -2.91
CA LYS A 195 3.14 -4.00 -4.12
C LYS A 195 2.85 -5.47 -3.82
N GLY A 196 3.31 -5.97 -2.67
CA GLY A 196 3.00 -7.32 -2.22
C GLY A 196 1.49 -7.51 -2.09
N GLY A 197 0.77 -6.51 -1.57
CA GLY A 197 -0.70 -6.50 -1.56
C GLY A 197 -1.35 -6.44 -2.94
N GLU A 198 -0.71 -5.84 -3.96
CA GLU A 198 -1.19 -5.89 -5.34
C GLU A 198 -1.09 -7.33 -5.91
N HIS A 199 0.03 -8.03 -5.68
CA HIS A 199 0.18 -9.45 -6.05
C HIS A 199 -0.73 -10.40 -5.24
N LEU A 200 -0.87 -10.20 -3.93
CA LEU A 200 -1.76 -10.99 -3.07
C LEU A 200 -3.25 -10.72 -3.37
N GLY A 201 -3.59 -9.53 -3.90
CA GLY A 201 -4.91 -9.25 -4.47
C GLY A 201 -5.21 -10.09 -5.72
N LEU A 202 -4.23 -10.25 -6.61
CA LEU A 202 -4.33 -11.13 -7.78
C LEU A 202 -4.42 -12.62 -7.39
N LEU A 203 -3.67 -13.04 -6.35
CA LEU A 203 -3.77 -14.37 -5.74
C LEU A 203 -5.22 -14.65 -5.31
N LEU A 204 -5.81 -13.75 -4.51
CA LEU A 204 -7.21 -13.90 -4.07
C LEU A 204 -8.21 -13.86 -5.22
N ALA A 205 -7.97 -13.06 -6.25
CA ALA A 205 -8.87 -12.96 -7.41
C ALA A 205 -8.96 -14.28 -8.20
N ASN A 206 -7.84 -15.00 -8.31
CA ASN A 206 -7.68 -16.15 -9.22
C ASN A 206 -7.75 -17.51 -8.52
N ASN A 207 -7.50 -17.59 -7.21
CA ASN A 207 -7.45 -18.87 -6.50
C ASN A 207 -8.86 -19.43 -6.18
N GLU A 208 -9.10 -20.69 -6.58
CA GLU A 208 -10.35 -21.45 -6.34
C GLU A 208 -10.20 -22.53 -5.23
N GLY A 209 -9.16 -22.46 -4.40
CA GLY A 209 -8.85 -23.46 -3.37
C GLY A 209 -9.03 -22.97 -1.94
N LEU A 210 -8.50 -21.79 -1.64
CA LEU A 210 -8.18 -21.29 -0.31
C LEU A 210 -9.44 -20.90 0.47
N GLU A 211 -9.50 -21.31 1.74
CA GLU A 211 -10.63 -21.11 2.64
C GLU A 211 -10.24 -20.28 3.87
N LEU A 212 -8.96 -20.28 4.27
CA LEU A 212 -8.38 -19.44 5.31
C LEU A 212 -7.07 -18.79 4.83
N LEU A 213 -6.94 -17.48 5.03
CA LEU A 213 -5.73 -16.71 4.78
C LEU A 213 -5.40 -15.79 5.96
N ASP A 214 -4.19 -15.93 6.52
CA ASP A 214 -3.63 -14.97 7.46
C ASP A 214 -2.56 -14.11 6.77
N LEU A 215 -2.78 -12.79 6.76
CA LEU A 215 -1.86 -11.76 6.29
C LEU A 215 -1.56 -10.73 7.39
N SER A 216 -1.85 -11.03 8.65
CA SER A 216 -1.66 -10.14 9.79
C SER A 216 -0.20 -9.71 9.97
N TRP A 217 0.02 -8.58 10.65
CA TRP A 217 1.35 -8.03 10.95
C TRP A 217 2.25 -7.68 9.74
N ASN A 218 1.73 -7.74 8.52
CA ASN A 218 2.37 -7.19 7.33
C ASN A 218 2.21 -5.65 7.28
N HIS A 219 2.58 -5.04 6.16
CA HIS A 219 2.62 -3.59 5.95
C HIS A 219 1.83 -3.13 4.72
N LEU A 220 0.80 -3.90 4.34
CA LEU A 220 0.07 -3.79 3.07
C LEU A 220 -0.31 -2.34 2.71
N ARG A 221 -1.12 -1.67 3.56
CA ARG A 221 -1.53 -0.26 3.48
C ARG A 221 -2.21 0.17 2.15
N MET A 222 -2.92 1.30 2.16
CA MET A 222 -3.47 2.02 0.98
C MET A 222 -3.71 1.17 -0.29
N LYS A 223 -2.76 1.13 -1.23
CA LYS A 223 -2.90 0.38 -2.49
C LYS A 223 -3.03 -1.14 -2.31
N GLY A 224 -2.20 -1.75 -1.47
CA GLY A 224 -2.25 -3.18 -1.20
C GLY A 224 -3.56 -3.58 -0.51
N ALA A 225 -4.08 -2.71 0.36
CA ALA A 225 -5.41 -2.86 0.95
C ALA A 225 -6.53 -2.82 -0.12
N VAL A 226 -6.49 -1.84 -1.02
CA VAL A 226 -7.46 -1.72 -2.13
C VAL A 226 -7.41 -2.93 -3.07
N ALA A 227 -6.21 -3.42 -3.42
CA ALA A 227 -6.05 -4.56 -4.32
C ALA A 227 -6.51 -5.88 -3.69
N LEU A 228 -6.20 -6.12 -2.42
CA LEU A 228 -6.74 -7.28 -1.67
C LEU A 228 -8.27 -7.25 -1.57
N SER A 229 -8.86 -6.07 -1.32
CA SER A 229 -10.31 -5.90 -1.36
C SER A 229 -10.89 -6.16 -2.76
N ALA A 230 -10.21 -5.73 -3.83
CA ALA A 230 -10.64 -6.00 -5.21
C ALA A 230 -10.59 -7.51 -5.56
N GLY A 231 -9.58 -8.24 -5.08
CA GLY A 231 -9.52 -9.70 -5.21
C GLY A 231 -10.61 -10.41 -4.41
N LEU A 232 -10.78 -10.03 -3.13
CA LEU A 232 -11.83 -10.55 -2.25
C LEU A 232 -13.24 -10.33 -2.82
N LYS A 233 -13.48 -9.20 -3.50
CA LYS A 233 -14.76 -8.87 -4.15
C LYS A 233 -15.20 -9.90 -5.20
N VAL A 234 -14.25 -10.59 -5.85
CA VAL A 234 -14.54 -11.60 -6.88
C VAL A 234 -14.29 -13.05 -6.43
N ASN A 235 -13.50 -13.25 -5.37
CA ASN A 235 -13.24 -14.56 -4.77
C ASN A 235 -14.53 -15.25 -4.28
N ARG A 236 -14.57 -16.59 -4.35
CA ARG A 236 -15.75 -17.42 -4.04
C ARG A 236 -15.43 -18.64 -3.14
N THR A 237 -14.34 -18.60 -2.38
CA THR A 237 -13.88 -19.74 -1.57
C THR A 237 -13.41 -19.33 -0.18
N LEU A 238 -12.85 -18.13 -0.03
CA LEU A 238 -12.24 -17.66 1.21
C LEU A 238 -13.32 -17.37 2.26
N LYS A 239 -13.25 -18.09 3.39
CA LYS A 239 -14.18 -17.99 4.52
C LYS A 239 -13.58 -17.23 5.70
N HIS A 240 -12.26 -17.32 5.90
CA HIS A 240 -11.54 -16.68 6.99
C HIS A 240 -10.41 -15.82 6.43
N LEU A 241 -10.37 -14.55 6.82
CA LEU A 241 -9.34 -13.61 6.40
C LEU A 241 -8.86 -12.78 7.61
N ASP A 242 -7.57 -12.87 7.91
CA ASP A 242 -6.91 -11.98 8.87
C ASP A 242 -6.07 -10.94 8.15
N LEU A 243 -6.40 -9.67 8.38
CA LEU A 243 -5.69 -8.50 7.86
C LEU A 243 -5.24 -7.58 9.00
N SER A 244 -5.22 -8.05 10.24
CA SER A 244 -4.90 -7.22 11.40
C SER A 244 -3.48 -6.63 11.34
N TRP A 245 -3.27 -5.49 12.00
CA TRP A 245 -1.99 -4.75 12.07
C TRP A 245 -1.45 -4.16 10.75
N ASN A 246 -2.15 -4.29 9.63
CA ASN A 246 -1.66 -3.83 8.32
C ASN A 246 -1.76 -2.32 8.05
N GLY A 247 -2.50 -1.56 8.87
CA GLY A 247 -2.65 -0.12 8.71
C GLY A 247 -3.44 0.30 7.45
N PHE A 248 -4.56 -0.37 7.18
CA PHE A 248 -5.43 -0.12 6.02
C PHE A 248 -5.89 1.34 5.84
N GLY A 249 -6.17 2.06 6.94
CA GLY A 249 -6.75 3.41 6.86
C GLY A 249 -8.21 3.42 6.38
N ASN A 250 -8.79 4.61 6.21
CA ASN A 250 -10.20 4.75 5.80
C ASN A 250 -10.39 4.38 4.31
N GLU A 251 -9.35 4.53 3.50
CA GLU A 251 -9.30 4.15 2.09
C GLU A 251 -9.38 2.62 1.92
N GLY A 252 -8.64 1.87 2.74
CA GLY A 252 -8.77 0.41 2.81
C GLY A 252 -10.13 -0.03 3.37
N ALA A 253 -10.72 0.76 4.29
CA ALA A 253 -12.07 0.53 4.81
C ALA A 253 -13.14 0.65 3.71
N LEU A 254 -13.04 1.68 2.87
CA LEU A 254 -13.92 1.93 1.74
C LEU A 254 -13.87 0.79 0.72
N ALA A 255 -12.65 0.37 0.33
CA ALA A 255 -12.47 -0.73 -0.59
C ALA A 255 -13.00 -2.05 -0.03
N MET A 256 -12.77 -2.32 1.26
CA MET A 256 -13.29 -3.50 1.94
C MET A 256 -14.82 -3.49 2.04
N GLY A 257 -15.45 -2.33 2.29
CA GLY A 257 -16.91 -2.19 2.25
C GLY A 257 -17.48 -2.50 0.86
N GLU A 258 -16.88 -1.94 -0.20
CA GLU A 258 -17.23 -2.25 -1.59
C GLU A 258 -16.85 -3.67 -2.05
N ALA A 259 -16.07 -4.41 -1.28
CA ALA A 259 -15.81 -5.84 -1.48
C ALA A 259 -16.89 -6.70 -0.80
N LEU A 260 -17.16 -6.46 0.49
CA LEU A 260 -18.17 -7.17 1.29
C LEU A 260 -19.58 -7.07 0.70
N LYS A 261 -19.88 -5.99 -0.01
CA LYS A 261 -21.13 -5.75 -0.75
C LYS A 261 -21.41 -6.77 -1.88
N PHE A 262 -20.39 -7.46 -2.37
CA PHE A 262 -20.50 -8.45 -3.47
C PHE A 262 -19.95 -9.83 -3.11
N ASN A 263 -18.96 -9.91 -2.21
CA ASN A 263 -18.50 -11.18 -1.68
C ASN A 263 -19.62 -11.83 -0.84
N ASN A 264 -19.86 -13.11 -1.11
CA ASN A 264 -20.90 -13.93 -0.49
C ASN A 264 -20.33 -15.25 0.07
N THR A 265 -19.08 -15.23 0.53
CA THR A 265 -18.37 -16.43 1.02
C THR A 265 -17.51 -16.20 2.27
N LEU A 266 -17.09 -14.96 2.53
CA LEU A 266 -16.32 -14.60 3.71
C LEU A 266 -17.21 -14.61 4.96
N VAL A 267 -16.84 -15.44 5.94
CA VAL A 267 -17.56 -15.67 7.19
C VAL A 267 -16.90 -14.94 8.36
N HIS A 268 -15.58 -14.78 8.34
CA HIS A 268 -14.78 -14.19 9.41
C HIS A 268 -13.74 -13.22 8.86
N LEU A 269 -13.80 -11.96 9.31
CA LEU A 269 -12.89 -10.89 8.92
C LEU A 269 -12.25 -10.23 10.14
N ASN A 270 -10.93 -10.31 10.26
CA ASN A 270 -10.18 -9.57 11.27
C ASN A 270 -9.50 -8.33 10.67
N LEU A 271 -9.90 -7.16 11.18
CA LEU A 271 -9.36 -5.84 10.86
C LEU A 271 -8.81 -5.11 12.11
N ASN A 272 -8.45 -5.84 13.17
CA ASN A 272 -7.86 -5.26 14.38
C ASN A 272 -6.59 -4.43 14.07
N ASN A 273 -6.33 -3.34 14.81
CA ASN A 273 -5.14 -2.49 14.66
C ASN A 273 -4.89 -1.88 13.25
N ASN A 274 -5.93 -1.68 12.44
CA ASN A 274 -5.81 -1.14 11.06
C ASN A 274 -5.90 0.40 10.92
N ARG A 275 -5.97 1.13 12.04
CA ARG A 275 -6.10 2.61 12.08
C ARG A 275 -7.40 3.14 11.45
N LEU A 276 -8.45 2.32 11.40
CA LEU A 276 -9.78 2.71 10.96
C LEU A 276 -10.36 3.78 11.91
N THR A 277 -10.98 4.83 11.39
CA THR A 277 -11.74 5.81 12.21
C THR A 277 -13.24 5.55 12.11
N ASN A 278 -14.06 6.35 12.82
CA ASN A 278 -15.52 6.31 12.71
C ASN A 278 -16.03 6.42 11.26
N GLU A 279 -15.34 7.20 10.42
CA GLU A 279 -15.65 7.35 9.00
C GLU A 279 -15.39 6.05 8.23
N GLY A 280 -14.20 5.45 8.40
CA GLY A 280 -13.86 4.17 7.75
C GLY A 280 -14.80 3.04 8.17
N VAL A 281 -15.23 3.01 9.43
CA VAL A 281 -16.28 2.08 9.89
C VAL A 281 -17.65 2.41 9.29
N GLY A 282 -18.01 3.69 9.13
CA GLY A 282 -19.19 4.10 8.38
C GLY A 282 -19.16 3.65 6.91
N MET A 283 -17.99 3.62 6.28
CA MET A 283 -17.80 3.09 4.93
C MET A 283 -17.91 1.55 4.88
N LEU A 284 -17.37 0.85 5.88
CA LEU A 284 -17.58 -0.61 6.05
C LEU A 284 -19.07 -0.95 6.23
N CYS A 285 -19.81 -0.19 7.05
CA CYS A 285 -21.24 -0.40 7.27
C CYS A 285 -22.05 -0.37 5.96
N ARG A 286 -21.75 0.55 5.03
CA ARG A 286 -22.41 0.61 3.69
C ARG A 286 -22.20 -0.66 2.85
N GLY A 287 -21.15 -1.43 3.13
CA GLY A 287 -20.97 -2.77 2.55
C GLY A 287 -21.80 -3.84 3.28
N LEU A 288 -21.77 -3.81 4.61
CA LEU A 288 -22.51 -4.72 5.48
C LEU A 288 -24.04 -4.61 5.33
N GLU A 289 -24.56 -3.45 4.90
CA GLU A 289 -25.97 -3.26 4.51
C GLU A 289 -26.47 -4.27 3.46
N PHE A 290 -25.57 -4.80 2.62
CA PHE A 290 -25.88 -5.73 1.54
C PHE A 290 -25.34 -7.15 1.77
N ASN A 291 -24.55 -7.38 2.83
CA ASN A 291 -23.90 -8.66 3.09
C ASN A 291 -24.75 -9.54 4.03
N ASP A 292 -25.07 -10.76 3.58
CA ASP A 292 -25.80 -11.78 4.34
C ASP A 292 -24.97 -13.05 4.62
N THR A 293 -23.64 -12.91 4.75
CA THR A 293 -22.69 -14.05 4.89
C THR A 293 -21.59 -13.88 5.94
N LEU A 294 -21.14 -12.65 6.22
CA LEU A 294 -20.15 -12.36 7.26
C LEU A 294 -20.78 -12.52 8.65
N ARG A 295 -20.20 -13.41 9.47
CA ARG A 295 -20.66 -13.73 10.83
C ARG A 295 -19.78 -13.09 11.91
N VAL A 296 -18.48 -12.96 11.68
CA VAL A 296 -17.52 -12.41 12.65
C VAL A 296 -16.75 -11.24 12.07
N LEU A 297 -16.77 -10.11 12.76
CA LEU A 297 -16.08 -8.88 12.37
C LEU A 297 -15.27 -8.32 13.55
N LEU A 298 -13.94 -8.43 13.48
CA LEU A 298 -13.04 -7.96 14.53
C LEU A 298 -12.46 -6.58 14.15
N LEU A 299 -12.70 -5.57 14.99
CA LEU A 299 -12.36 -4.16 14.76
C LEU A 299 -11.65 -3.52 15.97
N ALA A 300 -11.18 -4.31 16.92
CA ALA A 300 -10.51 -3.87 18.13
C ALA A 300 -9.18 -3.14 17.84
N TYR A 301 -8.83 -2.22 18.74
CA TYR A 301 -7.64 -1.36 18.69
C TYR A 301 -7.55 -0.48 17.42
N ASN A 302 -8.68 -0.22 16.77
CA ASN A 302 -8.84 0.86 15.80
C ASN A 302 -9.19 2.19 16.49
N SER A 303 -9.15 3.30 15.74
CA SER A 303 -9.38 4.67 16.21
C SER A 303 -10.87 5.02 16.28
N LEU A 304 -11.65 4.15 16.93
CA LEU A 304 -13.10 4.20 17.00
C LEU A 304 -13.57 4.85 18.31
N THR A 305 -14.61 5.67 18.22
CA THR A 305 -15.36 6.18 19.38
C THR A 305 -16.73 5.50 19.47
N VAL A 306 -17.54 5.91 20.45
CA VAL A 306 -18.95 5.47 20.56
C VAL A 306 -19.77 5.71 19.29
N GLU A 307 -19.41 6.66 18.43
CA GLU A 307 -20.12 6.92 17.17
C GLU A 307 -19.91 5.78 16.15
N GLY A 308 -18.67 5.30 15.99
CA GLY A 308 -18.37 4.12 15.17
C GLY A 308 -19.01 2.85 15.73
N ALA A 309 -19.06 2.72 17.06
CA ALA A 309 -19.77 1.64 17.74
C ALA A 309 -21.30 1.69 17.47
N LEU A 310 -21.90 2.88 17.55
CA LEU A 310 -23.31 3.12 17.20
C LEU A 310 -23.58 2.81 15.72
N ALA A 311 -22.67 3.14 14.80
CA ALA A 311 -22.81 2.82 13.38
C ALA A 311 -22.84 1.31 13.12
N LEU A 312 -22.00 0.52 13.80
CA LEU A 312 -21.96 -0.94 13.71
C LEU A 312 -23.25 -1.59 14.22
N VAL A 313 -23.80 -1.13 15.34
CA VAL A 313 -25.07 -1.68 15.88
C VAL A 313 -26.28 -1.22 15.06
N ASN A 314 -26.26 0.00 14.50
CA ASN A 314 -27.33 0.48 13.62
C ASN A 314 -27.39 -0.28 12.29
N VAL A 315 -26.26 -0.66 11.67
CA VAL A 315 -26.32 -1.46 10.43
C VAL A 315 -26.93 -2.84 10.69
N VAL A 316 -26.56 -3.51 11.79
CA VAL A 316 -27.20 -4.79 12.16
C VAL A 316 -28.71 -4.61 12.35
N LYS A 317 -29.12 -3.60 13.13
CA LYS A 317 -30.54 -3.33 13.40
C LYS A 317 -31.36 -3.04 12.14
N ASN A 318 -30.79 -2.31 11.19
CA ASN A 318 -31.49 -1.92 9.97
C ASN A 318 -31.49 -3.03 8.90
N THR A 319 -30.54 -3.98 8.97
CA THR A 319 -30.32 -5.00 7.94
C THR A 319 -30.87 -6.37 8.36
N ARG A 320 -32.17 -6.59 8.10
CA ARG A 320 -32.91 -7.84 8.40
C ARG A 320 -32.31 -9.15 7.88
N LYS A 321 -31.35 -9.09 6.97
CA LYS A 321 -30.65 -10.24 6.37
C LYS A 321 -29.24 -10.47 6.92
N THR A 322 -28.73 -9.61 7.79
CA THR A 322 -27.34 -9.69 8.26
C THR A 322 -27.07 -11.03 8.96
N ALA A 323 -25.90 -11.61 8.66
CA ALA A 323 -25.42 -12.83 9.30
C ALA A 323 -24.53 -12.55 10.53
N LEU A 324 -24.32 -11.28 10.91
CA LEU A 324 -23.39 -10.91 11.98
C LEU A 324 -23.80 -11.47 13.34
N GLU A 325 -22.87 -12.21 13.95
CA GLU A 325 -22.98 -12.87 15.25
C GLU A 325 -21.94 -12.33 16.26
N GLU A 326 -20.73 -11.96 15.83
CA GLU A 326 -19.74 -11.31 16.71
C GLU A 326 -19.21 -10.02 16.08
N ILE A 327 -19.30 -8.91 16.84
CA ILE A 327 -18.60 -7.65 16.54
C ILE A 327 -17.65 -7.32 17.68
N ASN A 328 -16.34 -7.36 17.41
CA ASN A 328 -15.32 -7.12 18.44
C ASN A 328 -14.76 -5.69 18.37
N ILE A 329 -15.12 -4.87 19.36
CA ILE A 329 -14.64 -3.49 19.56
C ILE A 329 -14.19 -3.30 21.02
N CYS A 330 -13.55 -4.32 21.61
CA CYS A 330 -13.30 -4.43 23.05
C CYS A 330 -12.47 -3.32 23.70
N ASN A 331 -11.84 -2.44 22.93
CA ASN A 331 -11.13 -1.25 23.41
C ASN A 331 -11.99 0.03 23.44
N VAL A 332 -13.19 0.03 22.83
CA VAL A 332 -14.03 1.22 22.64
C VAL A 332 -14.91 1.47 23.86
N LEU A 333 -14.82 2.67 24.43
CA LEU A 333 -15.74 3.13 25.48
C LEU A 333 -17.05 3.61 24.85
N VAL A 334 -18.17 3.18 25.41
CA VAL A 334 -19.52 3.45 24.91
C VAL A 334 -20.37 4.21 25.94
N ASN A 335 -21.58 4.62 25.58
CA ASN A 335 -22.53 5.32 26.46
C ASN A 335 -23.84 4.53 26.64
N GLU A 336 -24.71 4.99 27.53
CA GLU A 336 -26.02 4.35 27.77
C GLU A 336 -26.89 4.28 26.50
N THR A 337 -26.75 5.25 25.58
CA THR A 337 -27.45 5.26 24.29
C THR A 337 -27.05 4.07 23.41
N PHE A 338 -25.76 3.73 23.37
CA PHE A 338 -25.27 2.52 22.71
C PHE A 338 -25.77 1.25 23.40
N VAL A 339 -25.77 1.20 24.74
CA VAL A 339 -26.24 0.01 25.47
C VAL A 339 -27.72 -0.25 25.20
N HIS A 340 -28.56 0.79 25.25
CA HIS A 340 -29.98 0.70 24.92
C HIS A 340 -30.23 0.36 23.44
N LEU A 341 -29.43 0.90 22.51
CA LEU A 341 -29.49 0.51 21.10
C LEU A 341 -29.15 -0.97 20.92
N LEU A 342 -28.06 -1.45 21.51
CA LEU A 342 -27.62 -2.84 21.47
C LEU A 342 -28.64 -3.78 22.13
N GLU A 343 -29.29 -3.37 23.22
CA GLU A 343 -30.35 -4.15 23.85
C GLU A 343 -31.56 -4.31 22.92
N MET A 344 -32.04 -3.23 22.27
CA MET A 344 -33.08 -3.34 21.24
C MET A 344 -32.62 -4.23 20.07
N THR A 345 -31.40 -4.07 19.57
CA THR A 345 -30.89 -4.85 18.44
C THR A 345 -30.80 -6.34 18.78
N CYS A 346 -30.40 -6.70 20.01
CA CYS A 346 -30.36 -8.09 20.47
C CYS A 346 -31.76 -8.71 20.69
N GLN A 347 -32.84 -7.92 20.75
CA GLN A 347 -34.22 -8.46 20.77
C GLN A 347 -34.63 -8.96 19.36
N GLU A 348 -34.17 -8.27 18.31
CA GLU A 348 -34.40 -8.66 16.90
C GLU A 348 -33.35 -9.67 16.40
N HIS A 349 -32.11 -9.59 16.90
CA HIS A 349 -30.98 -10.47 16.56
C HIS A 349 -30.35 -11.13 17.82
N PRO A 350 -30.96 -12.19 18.40
CA PRO A 350 -30.52 -12.76 19.68
C PRO A 350 -29.16 -13.47 19.68
N SER A 351 -28.60 -13.74 18.48
CA SER A 351 -27.27 -14.33 18.30
C SER A 351 -26.13 -13.30 18.32
N LEU A 352 -26.44 -11.99 18.31
CA LEU A 352 -25.43 -10.93 18.26
C LEU A 352 -24.75 -10.72 19.62
N ASP A 353 -23.48 -11.09 19.70
CA ASP A 353 -22.52 -10.60 20.68
C ASP A 353 -21.77 -9.36 20.15
N VAL A 354 -21.54 -8.40 21.06
CA VAL A 354 -20.74 -7.21 20.78
C VAL A 354 -19.85 -6.93 21.98
N GLN A 355 -18.55 -7.09 21.81
CA GLN A 355 -17.56 -6.90 22.88
C GLN A 355 -17.05 -5.46 22.85
N TYR A 356 -17.20 -4.72 23.95
CA TYR A 356 -16.82 -3.31 24.08
C TYR A 356 -16.12 -3.02 25.42
N GLY A 357 -15.35 -1.93 25.49
CA GLY A 357 -14.44 -1.60 26.61
C GLY A 357 -15.11 -1.10 27.89
N GLY A 358 -16.44 -0.92 27.87
CA GLY A 358 -17.25 -0.49 29.01
C GLY A 358 -17.98 0.84 28.79
N VAL A 359 -18.90 1.15 29.70
CA VAL A 359 -19.79 2.32 29.62
C VAL A 359 -19.19 3.52 30.38
N GLY A 360 -19.11 4.68 29.74
CA GLY A 360 -18.52 5.91 30.29
C GLY A 360 -19.34 7.16 29.95
N GLY A 361 -20.07 7.68 30.94
CA GLY A 361 -20.96 8.84 30.76
C GLY A 361 -21.15 9.72 32.02
N SER A 362 -20.24 9.63 33.00
CA SER A 362 -20.22 10.47 34.20
C SER A 362 -18.88 10.42 34.91
N ILE A 363 -18.58 11.43 35.74
CA ILE A 363 -17.34 11.51 36.53
C ILE A 363 -17.09 10.19 37.27
N ALA A 364 -15.93 9.60 37.06
CA ALA A 364 -15.59 8.25 37.51
C ALA A 364 -15.56 8.11 39.04
N LYS A 365 -16.74 7.87 39.65
CA LYS A 365 -16.84 7.15 40.91
C LYS A 365 -16.14 5.81 40.70
N LYS A 366 -15.09 5.54 41.49
CA LYS A 366 -14.39 4.25 41.54
C LYS A 366 -15.45 3.16 41.60
N PRO A 367 -15.50 2.21 40.62
CA PRO A 367 -16.69 1.38 40.42
C PRO A 367 -17.03 0.63 41.71
N PRO A 368 -18.32 0.46 42.04
CA PRO A 368 -18.72 -0.38 43.17
C PRO A 368 -18.08 -1.75 42.97
N LYS A 369 -17.60 -2.37 44.06
CA LYS A 369 -17.01 -3.72 43.99
C LYS A 369 -18.05 -4.65 43.35
N ARG A 370 -17.81 -5.04 42.09
CA ARG A 370 -18.69 -5.95 41.34
C ARG A 370 -18.87 -7.21 42.19
N VAL A 371 -20.12 -7.58 42.41
CA VAL A 371 -20.45 -8.80 43.15
C VAL A 371 -20.24 -9.97 42.21
N ASP A 372 -19.52 -10.99 42.67
CA ASP A 372 -19.27 -12.22 41.93
C ASP A 372 -20.61 -12.82 41.44
N PRO A 373 -20.77 -13.13 40.14
CA PRO A 373 -21.98 -13.77 39.61
C PRO A 373 -22.39 -15.01 40.41
N MET A 374 -21.43 -15.83 40.86
CA MET A 374 -21.71 -17.01 41.68
C MET A 374 -22.23 -16.65 43.07
N LYS A 375 -21.84 -15.49 43.62
CA LYS A 375 -22.42 -14.98 44.87
C LYS A 375 -23.84 -14.46 44.64
N VAL A 376 -24.14 -13.77 43.53
CA VAL A 376 -25.53 -13.33 43.24
C VAL A 376 -26.47 -14.52 43.08
N ILE A 377 -26.03 -15.57 42.37
CA ILE A 377 -26.74 -16.85 42.28
C ILE A 377 -26.91 -17.46 43.68
N GLN A 378 -25.86 -17.52 44.49
CA GLN A 378 -25.94 -18.11 45.82
C GLN A 378 -26.88 -17.32 46.75
N ASP A 379 -26.75 -16.01 46.84
CA ASP A 379 -27.59 -15.15 47.69
C ASP A 379 -29.08 -15.28 47.29
N TYR A 380 -29.39 -15.44 46.00
CA TYR A 380 -30.75 -15.71 45.50
C TYR A 380 -31.26 -17.11 45.90
N LEU A 381 -30.43 -18.14 45.75
CA LEU A 381 -30.79 -19.52 46.09
C LEU A 381 -30.99 -19.70 47.59
N ASP A 382 -30.10 -19.16 48.41
CA ASP A 382 -30.16 -19.19 49.87
C ASP A 382 -31.42 -18.45 50.37
N GLN A 383 -31.78 -17.29 49.78
CA GLN A 383 -33.04 -16.58 50.06
C GLN A 383 -34.29 -17.42 49.75
N ARG A 384 -34.26 -18.25 48.70
CA ARG A 384 -35.39 -19.10 48.29
C ARG A 384 -35.32 -20.54 48.82
N LYS A 385 -34.30 -20.88 49.61
CA LYS A 385 -34.01 -22.25 50.12
C LYS A 385 -33.87 -23.30 49.00
N LEU A 386 -33.43 -22.87 47.81
CA LEU A 386 -33.16 -23.73 46.66
C LEU A 386 -31.69 -24.17 46.67
N ARG A 387 -31.36 -25.34 46.12
CA ARG A 387 -29.96 -25.76 45.96
C ARG A 387 -29.45 -25.31 44.58
N LEU A 388 -28.13 -25.14 44.44
CA LEU A 388 -27.49 -24.87 43.15
C LEU A 388 -27.82 -25.94 42.09
N TRP A 389 -27.99 -27.20 42.53
CA TRP A 389 -28.42 -28.31 41.69
C TRP A 389 -29.86 -28.14 41.14
N ASP A 390 -30.72 -27.39 41.84
CA ASP A 390 -32.10 -27.14 41.40
C ASP A 390 -32.19 -25.98 40.40
N PHE A 391 -31.17 -25.13 40.32
CA PHE A 391 -31.01 -24.11 39.27
C PHE A 391 -30.58 -24.74 37.94
N PHE A 392 -29.46 -25.47 37.92
CA PHE A 392 -28.96 -26.08 36.68
C PHE A 392 -29.95 -27.08 36.06
N ARG A 393 -30.68 -27.86 36.87
CA ARG A 393 -31.73 -28.81 36.44
C ARG A 393 -32.93 -28.16 35.74
N ASN A 394 -33.14 -26.85 35.85
CA ASN A 394 -34.17 -26.15 35.09
C ASN A 394 -33.69 -25.70 33.69
N ILE A 395 -32.36 -25.68 33.50
CA ILE A 395 -31.68 -25.30 32.26
C ILE A 395 -31.35 -26.58 31.47
N ASP A 396 -30.63 -27.51 32.11
CA ASP A 396 -30.32 -28.83 31.62
C ASP A 396 -31.56 -29.74 31.76
N LYS A 397 -32.22 -30.00 30.62
CA LYS A 397 -33.44 -30.82 30.51
C LYS A 397 -33.19 -32.27 30.13
N ASP A 398 -31.98 -32.60 29.67
CA ASP A 398 -31.60 -33.97 29.28
C ASP A 398 -30.71 -34.68 30.32
N GLY A 399 -30.17 -33.93 31.28
CA GLY A 399 -29.34 -34.42 32.38
C GLY A 399 -27.89 -34.66 31.99
N THR A 400 -27.42 -34.19 30.82
CA THR A 400 -26.06 -34.42 30.34
C THR A 400 -24.98 -33.62 31.08
N MET A 401 -25.39 -32.66 31.92
CA MET A 401 -24.54 -31.70 32.64
C MET A 401 -23.71 -30.78 31.72
N ARG A 402 -24.18 -30.59 30.48
CA ARG A 402 -23.58 -29.73 29.44
C ARG A 402 -24.69 -28.95 28.75
N VAL A 403 -24.53 -27.64 28.59
CA VAL A 403 -25.57 -26.78 27.98
C VAL A 403 -24.92 -25.87 26.92
N PRO A 404 -25.47 -25.75 25.69
CA PRO A 404 -25.00 -24.76 24.72
C PRO A 404 -25.01 -23.35 25.31
N THR A 405 -23.99 -22.53 25.04
CA THR A 405 -23.86 -21.19 25.64
C THR A 405 -25.06 -20.29 25.31
N ALA A 406 -25.66 -20.42 24.13
CA ALA A 406 -26.88 -19.72 23.74
C ALA A 406 -28.11 -20.12 24.59
N ASP A 407 -28.33 -21.41 24.81
CA ASP A 407 -29.43 -21.91 25.63
C ASP A 407 -29.22 -21.60 27.11
N PHE A 408 -27.98 -21.68 27.59
CA PHE A 408 -27.62 -21.26 28.95
C PHE A 408 -27.88 -19.75 29.14
N ARG A 409 -27.39 -18.89 28.23
CA ARG A 409 -27.65 -17.45 28.23
C ARG A 409 -29.14 -17.15 28.30
N LYS A 410 -29.94 -17.78 27.42
CA LYS A 410 -31.39 -17.63 27.34
C LYS A 410 -32.11 -18.10 28.59
N ALA A 411 -31.74 -19.26 29.15
CA ALA A 411 -32.37 -19.80 30.34
C ALA A 411 -32.02 -19.01 31.61
N VAL A 412 -30.81 -18.46 31.71
CA VAL A 412 -30.44 -17.54 32.81
C VAL A 412 -31.20 -16.22 32.69
N GLN A 413 -31.32 -15.64 31.49
CA GLN A 413 -32.14 -14.45 31.23
C GLN A 413 -33.64 -14.67 31.50
N GLN A 414 -34.15 -15.89 31.30
CA GLN A 414 -35.54 -16.26 31.62
C GLN A 414 -35.73 -16.68 33.10
N SER A 415 -34.64 -16.92 33.84
CA SER A 415 -34.70 -17.19 35.27
C SER A 415 -34.93 -15.90 36.06
N SER A 416 -35.63 -15.97 37.20
CA SER A 416 -35.83 -14.78 38.04
C SER A 416 -34.61 -14.38 38.89
N ILE A 417 -33.39 -14.80 38.51
CA ILE A 417 -32.15 -14.46 39.23
C ILE A 417 -31.70 -13.06 38.77
N PRO A 418 -31.39 -12.12 39.69
CA PRO A 418 -31.02 -10.75 39.36
C PRO A 418 -29.55 -10.64 38.92
N LEU A 419 -29.18 -11.31 37.83
CA LEU A 419 -27.87 -11.17 37.16
C LEU A 419 -27.97 -10.14 36.02
N ASP A 420 -27.00 -9.23 35.93
CA ASP A 420 -26.87 -8.34 34.77
C ASP A 420 -26.23 -9.05 33.55
N ARG A 421 -26.38 -8.48 32.35
CA ARG A 421 -25.87 -9.06 31.08
C ARG A 421 -24.36 -9.33 31.13
N TYR A 422 -23.59 -8.51 31.84
CA TYR A 422 -22.14 -8.67 32.00
C TYR A 422 -21.81 -9.79 33.01
N GLN A 423 -22.58 -9.93 34.10
CA GLN A 423 -22.44 -11.04 35.05
C GLN A 423 -22.77 -12.40 34.44
N ILE A 424 -23.74 -12.46 33.52
CA ILE A 424 -24.06 -13.67 32.74
C ILE A 424 -22.86 -14.04 31.85
N GLU A 425 -22.23 -13.07 31.20
CA GLU A 425 -21.06 -13.30 30.35
C GLU A 425 -19.81 -13.71 31.18
N GLU A 426 -19.56 -13.04 32.30
CA GLU A 426 -18.48 -13.39 33.25
C GLU A 426 -18.66 -14.80 33.84
N LEU A 427 -19.90 -15.31 33.89
CA LEU A 427 -20.21 -16.69 34.28
C LEU A 427 -20.00 -17.68 33.12
N ILE A 428 -20.44 -17.36 31.90
CA ILE A 428 -20.22 -18.18 30.71
C ILE A 428 -18.72 -18.38 30.48
N GLN A 429 -17.92 -17.32 30.48
CA GLN A 429 -16.46 -17.37 30.29
C GLN A 429 -15.71 -18.14 31.40
N ARG A 430 -16.36 -18.41 32.55
CA ARG A 430 -15.81 -19.25 33.63
C ARG A 430 -16.16 -20.73 33.52
N LEU A 431 -17.28 -21.05 32.87
CA LEU A 431 -17.80 -22.42 32.74
C LEU A 431 -17.52 -23.03 31.36
N ASP A 432 -17.40 -22.21 30.32
CA ASP A 432 -16.86 -22.56 29.01
C ASP A 432 -15.51 -21.84 28.80
N ARG A 433 -14.56 -22.16 29.70
CA ARG A 433 -13.24 -21.50 29.74
C ARG A 433 -12.45 -21.67 28.44
N ASP A 434 -12.69 -22.78 27.75
CA ASP A 434 -11.96 -23.20 26.55
C ASP A 434 -12.73 -22.83 25.25
N ARG A 435 -13.80 -22.01 25.37
CA ARG A 435 -14.61 -21.46 24.26
C ARG A 435 -15.21 -22.52 23.31
N THR A 436 -15.64 -23.64 23.88
CA THR A 436 -16.22 -24.78 23.14
C THR A 436 -17.66 -24.54 22.66
N GLY A 437 -18.29 -23.43 23.05
CA GLY A 437 -19.70 -23.16 22.84
C GLY A 437 -20.61 -23.92 23.81
N ILE A 438 -20.05 -24.60 24.81
CA ILE A 438 -20.76 -25.50 25.72
C ILE A 438 -20.34 -25.23 27.17
N VAL A 439 -21.30 -24.80 27.99
CA VAL A 439 -21.19 -24.66 29.44
C VAL A 439 -21.16 -26.05 30.08
N ASP A 440 -19.99 -26.49 30.53
CA ASP A 440 -19.83 -27.72 31.32
C ASP A 440 -19.79 -27.37 32.82
N TYR A 441 -20.75 -27.88 33.59
CA TYR A 441 -20.89 -27.53 35.00
C TYR A 441 -20.58 -28.69 35.97
N ARG A 442 -20.03 -29.80 35.46
CA ARG A 442 -19.72 -31.02 36.24
C ARG A 442 -18.74 -30.76 37.40
N GLY A 443 -17.81 -29.81 37.24
CA GLY A 443 -16.78 -29.49 38.24
C GLY A 443 -17.18 -28.59 39.42
N LEU A 444 -18.43 -28.14 39.53
CA LEU A 444 -18.85 -27.09 40.49
C LEU A 444 -18.69 -27.43 41.98
N ALA A 445 -18.44 -28.69 42.35
CA ALA A 445 -18.22 -29.09 43.73
C ALA A 445 -16.88 -28.58 44.31
N ASP A 446 -15.80 -28.59 43.51
CA ASP A 446 -14.44 -28.29 43.99
C ASP A 446 -14.01 -26.84 43.80
N THR A 447 -14.56 -26.13 42.80
CA THR A 447 -14.32 -24.69 42.63
C THR A 447 -14.70 -23.91 43.90
N ARG A 448 -15.73 -24.32 44.64
CA ARG A 448 -16.12 -23.74 45.94
C ARG A 448 -14.97 -23.69 46.96
N LYS A 449 -14.12 -24.72 47.04
CA LYS A 449 -12.97 -24.75 47.95
C LYS A 449 -11.83 -23.83 47.47
N GLN A 450 -11.62 -23.77 46.16
CA GLN A 450 -10.56 -22.97 45.56
C GLN A 450 -10.89 -21.47 45.60
N MET A 451 -12.09 -21.07 45.21
CA MET A 451 -12.56 -19.67 45.25
C MET A 451 -12.46 -19.06 46.66
N MET A 452 -12.81 -19.82 47.71
CA MET A 452 -12.67 -19.36 49.11
C MET A 452 -11.21 -19.16 49.55
N ARG A 453 -10.25 -19.91 48.97
CA ARG A 453 -8.81 -19.72 49.22
C ARG A 453 -8.32 -18.46 48.51
N ASP A 454 -8.64 -18.29 47.24
CA ASP A 454 -8.17 -17.15 46.45
C ASP A 454 -8.84 -15.83 46.85
N HIS A 455 -10.10 -15.83 47.28
CA HIS A 455 -10.74 -14.66 47.88
C HIS A 455 -10.01 -14.20 49.17
N ARG A 456 -9.65 -15.13 50.07
CA ARG A 456 -8.78 -14.84 51.24
C ARG A 456 -7.40 -14.31 50.82
N ARG A 457 -6.83 -14.83 49.73
CA ARG A 457 -5.53 -14.43 49.18
C ARG A 457 -5.56 -13.02 48.57
N GLN A 458 -6.67 -12.64 47.93
CA GLN A 458 -6.92 -11.30 47.43
C GLN A 458 -7.16 -10.30 48.56
N LEU A 459 -7.99 -10.63 49.56
CA LEU A 459 -8.24 -9.78 50.73
C LEU A 459 -6.92 -9.37 51.42
N ARG A 460 -6.05 -10.33 51.74
CA ARG A 460 -4.73 -10.07 52.33
C ARG A 460 -3.83 -9.19 51.45
N LYS A 461 -3.90 -9.32 50.12
CA LYS A 461 -3.18 -8.44 49.18
C LYS A 461 -3.75 -7.02 49.19
N VAL A 462 -5.07 -6.84 49.31
CA VAL A 462 -5.72 -5.53 49.41
C VAL A 462 -5.41 -4.87 50.76
N GLU A 463 -5.51 -5.59 51.88
CA GLU A 463 -5.14 -5.09 53.22
C GLU A 463 -3.67 -4.65 53.26
N SER A 464 -2.76 -5.46 52.69
CA SER A 464 -1.33 -5.11 52.59
C SER A 464 -1.10 -3.85 51.76
N ARG A 465 -1.81 -3.70 50.62
CA ARG A 465 -1.75 -2.49 49.79
C ARG A 465 -2.33 -1.29 50.51
N GLN A 466 -3.50 -1.38 51.14
CA GLN A 466 -4.10 -0.30 51.92
C GLN A 466 -3.26 0.09 53.14
N LYS A 467 -2.56 -0.84 53.78
CA LYS A 467 -1.64 -0.53 54.89
C LYS A 467 -0.38 0.19 54.38
N LYS A 468 0.15 -0.18 53.22
CA LYS A 468 1.26 0.54 52.54
C LYS A 468 0.83 1.89 51.96
N GLU A 469 -0.37 1.99 51.40
CA GLU A 469 -0.96 3.27 50.96
C GLU A 469 -1.22 4.16 52.16
N LYS A 470 -1.81 3.66 53.26
CA LYS A 470 -1.94 4.44 54.49
C LYS A 470 -0.57 4.85 55.04
N GLN A 471 0.43 3.98 55.03
CA GLN A 471 1.79 4.34 55.42
C GLN A 471 2.51 5.25 54.40
N LYS A 472 1.94 5.47 53.21
CA LYS A 472 2.39 6.47 52.22
C LYS A 472 1.55 7.75 52.27
N SER A 473 0.27 7.69 52.66
CA SER A 473 -0.50 8.85 53.12
C SER A 473 -0.09 9.30 54.52
N ASP A 474 0.68 8.46 55.22
CA ASP A 474 1.55 8.72 56.36
C ASP A 474 3.03 8.67 55.84
N ARG A 475 3.31 9.32 54.66
CA ARG A 475 4.46 9.31 53.68
C ARG A 475 4.74 10.56 52.77
N ILE A 476 4.17 11.77 52.98
CA ILE A 476 4.59 13.17 52.55
C ILE A 476 4.23 14.32 53.55
N LEU A 477 3.00 14.82 53.80
CA LEU A 477 2.64 16.03 54.61
C LEU A 477 3.42 16.38 55.87
N LYS A 478 3.95 15.50 56.73
CA LYS A 478 4.90 16.00 57.77
C LYS A 478 6.09 16.74 57.12
N THR A 479 6.53 16.31 55.93
CA THR A 479 7.45 17.04 55.03
C THR A 479 6.83 18.33 54.48
N PHE A 480 5.54 18.33 54.12
CA PHE A 480 4.86 19.54 53.61
C PHE A 480 4.68 20.59 54.71
N GLN A 481 4.38 20.16 55.93
CA GLN A 481 4.22 20.99 57.12
C GLN A 481 5.58 21.55 57.56
N SER A 482 6.63 20.72 57.59
CA SER A 482 8.02 21.21 57.76
C SER A 482 8.47 22.13 56.61
N ALA A 483 8.00 21.94 55.37
CA ALA A 483 8.29 22.84 54.25
C ALA A 483 7.55 24.18 54.36
N VAL A 484 6.31 24.20 54.87
CA VAL A 484 5.56 25.44 55.16
C VAL A 484 6.23 26.22 56.29
N GLU A 485 6.67 25.54 57.35
CA GLU A 485 7.42 26.16 58.46
C GLU A 485 8.78 26.75 57.99
N ALA A 486 9.43 26.15 57.00
CA ALA A 486 10.72 26.59 56.47
C ALA A 486 10.67 27.82 55.52
N VAL A 487 9.50 28.22 55.03
CA VAL A 487 9.34 29.22 53.95
C VAL A 487 8.68 30.53 54.44
N THR A 488 8.49 30.71 55.75
CA THR A 488 7.91 31.94 56.33
C THR A 488 8.96 32.86 56.97
N PRO A 489 9.24 34.06 56.42
CA PRO A 489 10.16 35.02 57.04
C PRO A 489 9.56 35.65 58.31
N ARG A 490 10.37 35.82 59.35
CA ARG A 490 9.98 36.49 60.62
C ARG A 490 10.61 37.87 60.79
N SER A 491 9.77 38.92 60.82
CA SER A 491 9.91 40.22 61.52
C SER A 491 8.80 41.16 60.99
N SER A 492 8.16 42.05 61.74
CA SER A 492 8.28 42.49 63.15
C SER A 492 6.86 42.66 63.76
N MET A 493 6.59 42.46 65.06
CA MET A 493 6.74 43.40 66.20
C MET A 493 6.12 42.66 67.43
N VAL A 494 6.35 42.94 68.73
CA VAL A 494 6.96 44.08 69.43
C VAL A 494 7.52 43.65 70.82
N MET A 495 8.50 44.41 71.36
CA MET A 495 9.02 44.42 72.76
C MET A 495 9.90 43.28 73.33
N SER A 496 10.76 43.69 74.27
CA SER A 496 11.78 42.95 75.07
C SER A 496 11.31 42.87 76.56
N PRO A 497 12.08 42.51 77.62
CA PRO A 497 13.56 42.37 77.75
C PRO A 497 14.10 41.12 78.51
N GLY A 498 15.43 40.95 78.48
CA GLY A 498 16.20 40.03 79.35
C GLY A 498 17.57 39.66 78.75
N GLY A 499 18.67 39.85 79.48
CA GLY A 499 20.02 39.39 79.10
C GLY A 499 20.34 37.99 79.65
N GLY A 500 21.50 37.38 79.37
CA GLY A 500 22.69 37.82 78.63
C GLY A 500 23.85 36.81 78.84
N LYS A 501 25.12 37.22 78.60
CA LYS A 501 26.39 36.47 78.83
C LYS A 501 26.67 35.29 77.84
N GLU A 502 27.83 35.27 77.15
CA GLU A 502 29.11 34.57 77.47
C GLU A 502 29.14 33.07 77.06
N ASP A 503 30.21 32.45 76.56
CA ASP A 503 31.46 32.98 75.94
C ASP A 503 32.24 31.89 75.16
N SER A 504 33.18 32.33 74.31
CA SER A 504 34.46 31.65 73.95
C SER A 504 34.56 30.29 73.20
N SER A 505 35.65 30.19 72.43
CA SER A 505 36.48 28.99 72.09
C SER A 505 36.04 27.95 71.03
N GLY A 506 37.06 27.47 70.27
CA GLY A 506 37.09 26.22 69.51
C GLY A 506 38.20 25.29 70.05
N PRO A 507 38.76 24.29 69.31
CA PRO A 507 38.79 24.15 67.85
C PRO A 507 38.48 22.73 67.28
N GLN A 508 38.54 22.63 65.94
CA GLN A 508 38.76 21.44 65.07
C GLN A 508 38.61 20.00 65.64
N GLN A 509 37.67 19.24 65.05
CA GLN A 509 38.05 18.09 64.19
C GLN A 509 36.91 17.68 63.21
N PHE A 510 37.19 16.72 62.32
CA PHE A 510 36.36 16.40 61.16
C PHE A 510 35.31 15.28 61.40
N SER A 511 34.13 15.47 60.78
CA SER A 511 33.22 14.44 60.26
C SER A 511 32.86 13.22 61.14
N ALA A 512 31.76 13.33 61.90
CA ALA A 512 30.81 12.24 62.11
C ALA A 512 29.40 12.79 62.37
N THR A 513 28.39 12.34 61.62
CA THR A 513 26.97 12.67 61.86
C THR A 513 26.11 11.40 61.87
N PRO A 514 25.51 11.02 63.01
CA PRO A 514 24.63 9.85 63.11
C PRO A 514 23.18 10.15 62.72
N LEU A 515 22.38 9.07 62.69
CA LEU A 515 20.92 9.01 62.55
C LEU A 515 20.18 10.06 63.42
N SER A 516 18.98 10.54 63.08
CA SER A 516 17.79 9.69 62.82
C SER A 516 16.54 10.39 62.26
N SER A 517 15.72 9.64 61.51
CA SER A 517 14.23 9.67 61.38
C SER A 517 13.51 11.01 61.05
N TRP A 518 12.50 11.07 60.17
CA TRP A 518 11.13 10.56 60.43
C TRP A 518 10.21 10.40 59.18
N HIS A 519 8.96 9.94 59.43
CA HIS A 519 7.77 10.04 58.55
C HIS A 519 7.07 11.40 58.79
N HIS A 520 6.59 12.27 57.87
CA HIS A 520 6.17 12.23 56.44
C HIS A 520 4.65 11.74 56.32
N ILE A 521 3.69 12.41 55.59
CA ILE A 521 2.16 12.15 55.44
C ILE A 521 1.38 12.43 54.01
N VAL A 522 1.38 11.65 52.88
CA VAL A 522 0.81 12.12 51.53
C VAL A 522 -0.70 12.48 51.50
N MET A 523 -1.07 13.66 50.96
CA MET A 523 -2.28 13.98 50.15
C MET A 523 -1.94 15.15 49.17
N SER A 524 -2.50 15.40 47.96
CA SER A 524 -3.79 15.06 47.29
C SER A 524 -5.00 15.89 47.78
N ASN A 525 -6.05 16.24 47.02
CA ASN A 525 -6.36 16.18 45.58
C ASN A 525 -7.58 17.10 45.30
N SER A 526 -7.83 17.54 44.05
CA SER A 526 -9.18 17.94 43.54
C SER A 526 -9.85 19.22 44.12
N SER A 527 -10.77 19.94 43.44
CA SER A 527 -11.29 19.91 42.04
C SER A 527 -12.29 21.06 41.77
N ARG A 528 -12.61 21.31 40.48
CA ARG A 528 -13.81 22.03 39.94
C ARG A 528 -13.82 23.57 40.16
N TYR A 529 -14.54 24.39 39.37
CA TYR A 529 -15.56 24.18 38.32
C TYR A 529 -15.35 25.08 37.09
N SER A 530 -15.97 24.73 35.95
CA SER A 530 -16.72 25.68 35.10
C SER A 530 -17.86 24.94 34.37
N VAL A 531 -18.84 25.68 33.81
CA VAL A 531 -20.15 25.18 33.34
C VAL A 531 -20.56 25.88 32.01
N THR A 532 -21.61 25.35 31.36
CA THR A 532 -22.11 25.56 29.98
C THR A 532 -22.58 26.96 29.55
N ASN A 533 -22.47 27.22 28.23
CA ASN A 533 -23.34 28.00 27.31
C ASN A 533 -24.17 29.21 27.79
N LEU A 534 -24.10 30.34 27.05
CA LEU A 534 -25.19 30.79 26.12
C LEU A 534 -24.92 32.12 25.36
N SER A 535 -25.64 32.28 24.23
CA SER A 535 -26.06 33.53 23.53
C SER A 535 -25.05 34.47 22.82
N ASN A 536 -25.54 35.08 21.73
CA ASN A 536 -24.90 36.14 20.91
C ASN A 536 -25.15 37.55 21.50
N GLU A 537 -24.32 38.54 21.16
CA GLU A 537 -24.72 39.71 20.32
C GLU A 537 -23.52 40.59 19.93
N HIS A 538 -23.75 41.70 19.21
CA HIS A 538 -22.75 42.51 18.49
C HIS A 538 -22.05 43.63 19.34
N ILE A 539 -21.06 44.29 18.69
CA ILE A 539 -20.62 45.72 18.80
C ILE A 539 -19.15 45.97 19.26
N HIS A 540 -18.37 46.54 18.32
CA HIS A 540 -17.18 47.42 18.40
C HIS A 540 -16.13 47.35 19.55
N LEU A 541 -14.88 47.01 19.15
CA LEU A 541 -13.65 47.86 19.12
C LEU A 541 -13.57 49.18 19.97
N PRO A 542 -12.38 49.69 20.40
CA PRO A 542 -10.98 49.18 20.22
C PRO A 542 -9.96 49.42 21.40
N MET A 543 -8.66 49.12 21.16
CA MET A 543 -7.41 49.69 21.79
C MET A 543 -7.19 49.54 23.33
N LEU A 544 -6.00 49.28 23.89
CA LEU A 544 -4.70 49.98 23.74
C LEU A 544 -3.58 49.33 24.61
N GLY A 545 -2.33 49.21 24.12
CA GLY A 545 -1.08 49.04 24.91
C GLY A 545 -0.85 47.73 25.70
N GLY A 546 0.38 47.33 26.06
CA GLY A 546 1.72 47.87 25.75
C GLY A 546 2.78 47.42 26.78
N ALA A 547 4.06 47.41 26.38
CA ALA A 547 5.26 47.22 27.23
C ALA A 547 5.55 45.82 27.84
N THR A 548 6.44 45.11 27.15
CA THR A 548 7.54 44.23 27.66
C THR A 548 8.48 45.01 28.64
N PRO A 549 9.48 44.43 29.39
CA PRO A 549 10.40 43.37 28.90
C PRO A 549 11.20 42.44 29.89
N TYR A 550 11.75 41.34 29.32
CA TYR A 550 13.11 40.77 29.57
C TYR A 550 13.46 40.17 30.98
N ARG A 551 14.38 39.20 31.18
CA ARG A 551 15.17 38.27 30.31
C ARG A 551 15.55 36.96 31.12
N PRO A 552 16.65 36.19 30.96
CA PRO A 552 16.56 34.70 30.93
C PRO A 552 17.45 33.92 31.93
N THR A 553 17.38 32.58 31.89
CA THR A 553 18.45 31.53 32.06
C THR A 553 17.77 30.17 32.31
N SER A 554 18.33 28.98 32.04
CA SER A 554 19.42 28.54 31.14
C SER A 554 19.28 27.01 30.86
N SER A 555 20.12 26.47 29.97
CA SER A 555 20.27 25.03 29.61
C SER A 555 20.78 24.14 30.79
N PRO A 556 21.01 22.80 30.67
CA PRO A 556 21.03 21.94 29.46
C PRO A 556 20.53 20.45 29.55
N ALA A 557 20.33 19.87 28.35
CA ALA A 557 20.74 18.53 27.84
C ALA A 557 20.50 17.17 28.57
N MET A 558 20.02 16.22 27.72
CA MET A 558 20.44 14.81 27.52
C MET A 558 20.03 13.64 28.45
N ARG A 559 19.45 12.61 27.78
CA ARG A 559 19.80 11.15 27.72
C ARG A 559 20.07 10.36 29.02
N SER A 560 19.73 9.07 29.18
CA SER A 560 18.76 8.09 28.59
C SER A 560 19.12 6.68 29.09
N TYR A 561 18.21 5.69 29.01
CA TYR A 561 18.40 4.26 29.36
C TYR A 561 18.55 3.96 30.88
N SER A 562 18.32 2.74 31.40
CA SER A 562 17.93 1.43 30.80
C SER A 562 17.04 0.58 31.74
N GLN A 563 16.66 -0.63 31.28
CA GLN A 563 15.94 -1.68 32.04
C GLN A 563 16.80 -2.29 33.18
N PRO A 564 16.21 -3.04 34.13
CA PRO A 564 16.88 -4.15 34.81
C PRO A 564 16.95 -5.38 33.87
N ASN A 565 18.13 -5.94 33.60
CA ASN A 565 18.87 -6.97 34.38
C ASN A 565 18.21 -8.37 34.28
N LEU A 566 18.95 -9.46 34.03
CA LEU A 566 20.13 -9.92 34.79
C LEU A 566 21.13 -10.80 33.97
N VAL A 567 22.44 -10.57 34.19
CA VAL A 567 23.54 -11.56 34.45
C VAL A 567 23.91 -12.61 33.39
N ASP A 568 25.18 -13.02 33.19
CA ASP A 568 26.53 -12.41 33.27
C ASP A 568 27.55 -13.47 32.72
N GLU A 569 28.86 -13.23 32.89
CA GLU A 569 30.02 -14.09 32.56
C GLU A 569 30.44 -14.16 31.06
N SER A 570 31.73 -14.20 30.71
CA SER A 570 32.86 -13.29 31.05
C SER A 570 34.12 -13.70 30.28
N HIS A 571 34.81 -12.76 29.62
CA HIS A 571 36.21 -12.37 29.94
C HIS A 571 36.92 -11.55 28.85
N HIS A 572 37.98 -10.89 29.33
CA HIS A 572 38.88 -9.89 28.73
C HIS A 572 39.27 -10.01 27.25
N SER A 573 39.28 -8.85 26.60
CA SER A 573 40.10 -8.53 25.43
C SER A 573 41.43 -7.85 25.83
N ALA A 574 42.26 -7.51 24.83
CA ALA A 574 43.24 -6.39 24.76
C ALA A 574 44.72 -6.81 24.45
N PRO A 575 45.60 -5.88 24.01
CA PRO A 575 45.43 -5.06 22.80
C PRO A 575 46.73 -4.79 21.99
N GLY A 576 46.59 -4.30 20.75
CA GLY A 576 47.66 -3.58 20.01
C GLY A 576 47.11 -3.03 18.68
N LYS A 577 46.78 -1.74 18.57
CA LYS A 577 47.62 -0.54 18.34
C LYS A 577 48.04 -0.33 16.87
N SER A 578 47.88 0.91 16.43
CA SER A 578 47.97 1.40 15.05
C SER A 578 49.36 1.89 14.65
N ILE A 579 49.56 2.07 13.33
CA ILE A 579 50.34 3.16 12.70
C ILE A 579 49.89 3.31 11.24
N SER A 580 50.10 4.50 10.64
CA SER A 580 49.68 4.88 9.28
C SER A 580 50.86 5.07 8.32
N ALA A 581 50.59 4.99 7.01
CA ALA A 581 51.48 5.48 5.95
C ALA A 581 50.64 5.98 4.75
N GLN A 582 51.19 6.90 3.95
CA GLN A 582 50.55 7.48 2.75
C GLN A 582 51.41 7.28 1.50
N GLY A 583 50.75 6.94 0.38
CA GLY A 583 51.06 7.40 -0.98
C GLY A 583 52.30 6.85 -1.72
N VAL A 584 52.15 6.62 -3.03
CA VAL A 584 52.74 7.42 -4.13
C VAL A 584 52.33 6.84 -5.51
N HIS A 585 52.28 7.71 -6.52
CA HIS A 585 51.93 7.51 -7.94
C HIS A 585 52.40 6.22 -8.64
N SER A 586 51.61 5.74 -9.62
CA SER A 586 51.93 5.89 -11.07
C SER A 586 50.85 5.29 -12.01
N ASP A 587 50.46 6.04 -13.06
CA ASP A 587 49.96 5.52 -14.35
C ASP A 587 51.10 5.62 -15.39
N PRO A 588 51.14 4.76 -16.43
CA PRO A 588 50.86 5.28 -17.78
C PRO A 588 50.28 4.30 -18.85
N GLU A 589 49.65 4.92 -19.86
CA GLU A 589 49.63 4.57 -21.31
C GLU A 589 49.16 3.18 -21.84
N MET A 590 47.91 3.19 -22.35
CA MET A 590 47.56 3.00 -23.79
C MET A 590 48.32 2.00 -24.70
N SER A 591 47.58 0.98 -25.18
CA SER A 591 47.03 0.90 -26.57
C SER A 591 47.28 -0.38 -27.43
N HIS A 592 46.34 -0.63 -28.37
CA HIS A 592 46.47 -1.37 -29.66
C HIS A 592 47.00 -2.84 -29.66
N SER A 593 46.36 -3.88 -30.23
CA SER A 593 45.39 -3.97 -31.33
C SER A 593 45.09 -5.44 -31.74
N LYS A 594 44.01 -5.65 -32.51
CA LYS A 594 43.77 -6.68 -33.56
C LYS A 594 44.45 -8.08 -33.47
N LEU A 595 43.65 -9.15 -33.55
CA LEU A 595 43.48 -9.99 -34.77
C LEU A 595 42.57 -11.21 -34.55
N THR A 596 41.56 -11.37 -35.40
CA THR A 596 41.01 -12.69 -35.83
C THR A 596 41.74 -13.09 -37.14
N PRO A 597 41.82 -14.38 -37.55
CA PRO A 597 40.67 -15.06 -38.20
C PRO A 597 40.66 -16.62 -38.15
N THR A 598 39.75 -17.22 -38.94
CA THR A 598 39.72 -18.62 -39.44
C THR A 598 39.36 -19.77 -38.47
N ALA A 599 38.63 -20.83 -38.88
CA ALA A 599 37.70 -20.98 -40.02
C ALA A 599 36.80 -22.24 -39.88
N ASN A 600 35.60 -22.18 -40.47
CA ASN A 600 34.81 -23.23 -41.17
C ASN A 600 34.89 -24.71 -40.70
N ASN A 601 33.77 -25.45 -40.60
CA ASN A 601 32.96 -25.80 -41.79
C ASN A 601 31.60 -26.51 -41.49
N LEU A 602 30.66 -26.44 -42.45
CA LEU A 602 29.59 -27.42 -42.79
C LEU A 602 28.48 -27.77 -41.74
N THR A 603 27.17 -27.81 -42.04
CA THR A 603 26.36 -27.30 -43.18
C THR A 603 24.85 -27.21 -42.83
N ARG A 604 24.04 -26.50 -43.63
CA ARG A 604 22.56 -26.41 -43.55
C ARG A 604 21.83 -27.35 -44.55
N SER A 605 20.74 -27.99 -44.12
CA SER A 605 19.53 -28.32 -44.94
C SER A 605 18.38 -28.77 -44.01
N ARG A 606 17.22 -28.10 -43.96
CA ARG A 606 16.05 -28.22 -44.87
C ARG A 606 15.61 -29.68 -45.15
N PRO A 607 14.31 -29.96 -44.96
CA PRO A 607 13.44 -30.49 -46.00
C PRO A 607 12.70 -29.34 -46.71
N ALA A 608 12.30 -29.54 -47.97
CA ALA A 608 11.61 -28.52 -48.77
C ALA A 608 10.26 -29.04 -49.30
N LEU A 609 9.24 -28.18 -49.27
CA LEU A 609 7.95 -28.42 -49.94
C LEU A 609 7.98 -27.79 -51.33
N ASN A 610 8.20 -28.61 -52.37
CA ASN A 610 7.46 -28.60 -53.65
C ASN A 610 8.20 -29.40 -54.76
N ALA A 611 7.59 -30.50 -55.22
CA ALA A 611 7.44 -30.82 -56.65
C ALA A 611 6.65 -32.13 -56.89
N LYS A 612 5.52 -32.01 -57.61
CA LYS A 612 4.93 -32.99 -58.56
C LYS A 612 4.84 -34.49 -58.16
N GLN A 613 3.62 -34.95 -57.91
CA GLN A 613 3.15 -36.25 -58.43
C GLN A 613 1.73 -36.15 -59.02
N PRO A 614 1.43 -36.81 -60.16
CA PRO A 614 0.11 -36.77 -60.80
C PRO A 614 -0.77 -38.01 -60.53
N VAL A 615 -2.05 -37.74 -60.21
CA VAL A 615 -3.24 -38.50 -60.67
C VAL A 615 -3.52 -39.91 -60.05
N VAL A 616 -4.81 -40.31 -60.14
CA VAL A 616 -5.44 -41.63 -59.79
C VAL A 616 -5.96 -41.84 -58.34
N LYS A 617 -7.20 -41.37 -58.12
CA LYS A 617 -8.39 -42.11 -57.59
C LYS A 617 -8.19 -43.31 -56.63
N PRO A 618 -8.80 -43.26 -55.42
CA PRO A 618 -9.33 -44.45 -54.74
C PRO A 618 -10.85 -44.64 -54.98
N LYS A 619 -11.34 -45.87 -54.85
CA LYS A 619 -12.77 -46.24 -55.01
C LYS A 619 -13.31 -47.01 -53.79
N THR A 620 -14.46 -46.55 -53.29
CA THR A 620 -15.60 -47.35 -52.77
C THR A 620 -15.56 -48.16 -51.44
N LYS A 621 -16.33 -47.63 -50.46
CA LYS A 621 -17.59 -48.19 -49.88
C LYS A 621 -17.59 -49.27 -48.76
N LYS A 622 -18.12 -48.83 -47.60
CA LYS A 622 -19.34 -49.30 -46.86
C LYS A 622 -19.41 -50.70 -46.19
N VAL A 623 -20.02 -50.72 -44.99
CA VAL A 623 -21.30 -51.41 -44.60
C VAL A 623 -21.66 -50.96 -43.14
N LYS A 624 -22.82 -50.34 -42.83
CA LYS A 624 -24.21 -50.85 -42.57
C LYS A 624 -24.29 -51.85 -41.37
N LYS A 625 -25.25 -51.83 -40.42
CA LYS A 625 -26.70 -51.49 -40.51
C LYS A 625 -27.44 -51.42 -39.13
N LYS A 626 -28.41 -50.50 -39.00
CA LYS A 626 -29.61 -50.36 -38.10
C LYS A 626 -30.05 -51.45 -37.08
N LYS A 627 -30.70 -50.99 -35.98
CA LYS A 627 -32.06 -51.45 -35.54
C LYS A 627 -32.87 -50.36 -34.78
N MET A 628 -34.12 -50.65 -34.37
CA MET A 628 -35.16 -49.74 -33.78
C MET A 628 -35.59 -50.26 -32.36
N MET A 629 -36.56 -49.76 -31.56
CA MET A 629 -37.82 -48.98 -31.78
C MET A 629 -38.50 -48.51 -30.44
N LYS A 630 -39.49 -47.58 -30.51
CA LYS A 630 -40.70 -47.38 -29.64
C LYS A 630 -40.63 -46.88 -28.15
N ARG A 631 -40.98 -45.59 -27.95
CA ARG A 631 -42.22 -45.02 -27.31
C ARG A 631 -42.82 -45.65 -26.00
N VAL A 632 -43.05 -44.81 -24.96
CA VAL A 632 -44.29 -44.63 -24.12
C VAL A 632 -44.09 -43.49 -23.07
N ASN A 633 -45.08 -43.16 -22.21
CA ASN A 633 -45.32 -41.84 -21.57
C ASN A 633 -45.43 -41.88 -20.01
N LYS A 634 -45.43 -40.69 -19.37
CA LYS A 634 -45.70 -40.30 -17.96
C LYS A 634 -44.52 -40.29 -16.95
N GLY A 635 -44.32 -39.14 -16.30
CA GLY A 635 -44.28 -39.09 -14.82
C GLY A 635 -43.11 -38.40 -14.10
N SER A 636 -43.39 -37.23 -13.52
CA SER A 636 -42.89 -36.74 -12.21
C SER A 636 -41.44 -36.24 -12.01
N LYS A 637 -41.36 -35.11 -11.26
CA LYS A 637 -40.26 -34.57 -10.43
C LYS A 637 -38.95 -34.07 -11.07
N TYR A 638 -38.46 -33.02 -10.41
CA TYR A 638 -37.26 -32.20 -10.64
C TYR A 638 -35.97 -32.98 -10.96
N THR A 639 -35.20 -32.44 -11.91
CA THR A 639 -33.73 -32.49 -11.91
C THR A 639 -33.17 -31.18 -12.46
N THR A 640 -31.98 -30.82 -11.99
CA THR A 640 -31.24 -29.58 -12.30
C THR A 640 -30.92 -29.43 -13.79
N LYS A 641 -31.04 -28.21 -14.33
CA LYS A 641 -30.42 -27.82 -15.61
C LYS A 641 -29.16 -26.99 -15.36
N THR A 642 -28.01 -27.54 -15.75
CA THR A 642 -26.81 -26.77 -16.04
C THR A 642 -27.07 -25.82 -17.22
N VAL A 643 -26.64 -24.57 -17.10
CA VAL A 643 -26.62 -23.61 -18.23
C VAL A 643 -25.17 -23.33 -18.58
N ASN A 644 -24.70 -23.92 -19.68
CA ASN A 644 -23.44 -23.49 -20.30
C ASN A 644 -23.73 -22.23 -21.13
N SER A 645 -23.02 -21.14 -20.84
CA SER A 645 -23.00 -19.93 -21.67
C SER A 645 -21.60 -19.31 -21.70
N THR A 646 -20.61 -20.08 -22.16
CA THR A 646 -19.32 -19.53 -22.58
C THR A 646 -19.54 -18.63 -23.79
N PHE A 647 -18.88 -17.46 -23.83
CA PHE A 647 -18.94 -16.56 -24.98
C PHE A 647 -18.52 -17.29 -26.27
N PRO A 648 -19.22 -17.12 -27.40
CA PRO A 648 -19.00 -17.90 -28.63
C PRO A 648 -17.79 -17.37 -29.42
N LEU A 649 -16.60 -17.38 -28.80
CA LEU A 649 -15.34 -16.91 -29.38
C LEU A 649 -15.02 -17.61 -30.72
N LYS A 650 -15.40 -18.89 -30.86
CA LYS A 650 -15.22 -19.66 -32.10
C LYS A 650 -16.06 -19.13 -33.26
N ASP A 651 -17.28 -18.67 -32.99
CA ASP A 651 -18.16 -18.10 -34.01
C ASP A 651 -17.65 -16.71 -34.44
N LEU A 652 -17.05 -15.95 -33.51
CA LEU A 652 -16.45 -14.64 -33.79
C LEU A 652 -15.15 -14.77 -34.60
N VAL A 653 -14.25 -15.69 -34.22
CA VAL A 653 -13.01 -15.99 -34.95
C VAL A 653 -13.29 -16.55 -36.35
N ALA A 654 -14.39 -17.30 -36.53
CA ALA A 654 -14.82 -17.73 -37.87
C ALA A 654 -15.24 -16.53 -38.75
N VAL A 655 -16.00 -15.58 -38.20
CA VAL A 655 -16.38 -14.35 -38.93
C VAL A 655 -15.15 -13.48 -39.25
N GLU A 656 -14.17 -13.41 -38.36
CA GLU A 656 -12.88 -12.73 -38.58
C GLU A 656 -12.07 -13.38 -39.72
N GLN A 657 -12.01 -14.71 -39.76
CA GLN A 657 -11.34 -15.45 -40.83
C GLN A 657 -12.02 -15.22 -42.20
N THR A 658 -13.35 -15.31 -42.26
CA THR A 658 -14.10 -15.01 -43.50
C THR A 658 -13.93 -13.54 -43.93
N ALA A 659 -13.82 -12.59 -42.99
CA ALA A 659 -13.54 -11.19 -43.31
C ALA A 659 -12.18 -11.02 -44.01
N GLY A 660 -11.14 -11.71 -43.54
CA GLY A 660 -9.81 -11.70 -44.16
C GLY A 660 -9.79 -12.33 -45.56
N GLU A 661 -10.51 -13.44 -45.75
CA GLU A 661 -10.65 -14.08 -47.07
C GLU A 661 -11.39 -13.17 -48.07
N ILE A 662 -12.47 -12.52 -47.66
CA ILE A 662 -13.20 -11.53 -48.47
C ILE A 662 -12.32 -10.33 -48.82
N TRP A 663 -11.56 -9.81 -47.86
CA TRP A 663 -10.68 -8.66 -48.09
C TRP A 663 -9.60 -8.98 -49.13
N HIS A 664 -8.94 -10.14 -49.03
CA HIS A 664 -7.90 -10.51 -49.99
C HIS A 664 -8.46 -10.80 -51.40
N LYS A 665 -9.65 -11.41 -51.50
CA LYS A 665 -10.38 -11.55 -52.78
C LYS A 665 -10.70 -10.17 -53.39
N LEU A 666 -11.16 -9.23 -52.57
CA LEU A 666 -11.50 -7.86 -53.02
C LEU A 666 -10.26 -7.08 -53.48
N GLU A 667 -9.15 -7.16 -52.75
CA GLU A 667 -7.87 -6.54 -53.11
C GLU A 667 -7.36 -7.04 -54.48
N LEU A 668 -7.47 -8.35 -54.73
CA LEU A 668 -7.10 -8.98 -56.01
C LEU A 668 -7.99 -8.53 -57.19
N GLU A 669 -9.28 -8.24 -56.98
CA GLU A 669 -10.12 -7.65 -58.03
C GLU A 669 -9.89 -6.14 -58.20
N MET A 670 -9.61 -5.41 -57.11
CA MET A 670 -9.26 -3.98 -57.19
C MET A 670 -7.99 -3.75 -58.02
N GLY A 671 -6.96 -4.58 -57.85
CA GLY A 671 -5.76 -4.52 -58.69
C GLY A 671 -6.01 -4.77 -60.18
N LYS A 672 -7.11 -5.44 -60.57
CA LYS A 672 -7.53 -5.55 -61.98
C LYS A 672 -8.24 -4.29 -62.47
N ILE A 673 -8.94 -3.56 -61.60
CA ILE A 673 -9.66 -2.33 -61.99
C ILE A 673 -8.66 -1.25 -62.45
N GLU A 674 -7.49 -1.13 -61.81
CA GLU A 674 -6.42 -0.22 -62.25
C GLU A 674 -5.85 -0.61 -63.63
N ASP A 675 -5.66 -1.91 -63.89
CA ASP A 675 -5.25 -2.44 -65.21
C ASP A 675 -6.36 -2.24 -66.26
N TYR A 676 -7.64 -2.40 -65.90
CA TYR A 676 -8.77 -2.07 -66.78
C TYR A 676 -8.82 -0.58 -67.12
N GLU A 677 -8.61 0.33 -66.15
CA GLU A 677 -8.58 1.78 -66.38
C GLU A 677 -7.42 2.18 -67.30
N SER A 678 -6.22 1.63 -67.08
CA SER A 678 -5.06 1.84 -67.95
C SER A 678 -5.33 1.37 -69.39
N LYS A 679 -5.93 0.19 -69.56
CA LYS A 679 -6.35 -0.35 -70.86
C LYS A 679 -7.41 0.51 -71.53
N ILE A 680 -8.44 0.93 -70.81
CA ILE A 680 -9.50 1.82 -71.32
C ILE A 680 -8.90 3.14 -71.83
N THR A 681 -8.00 3.76 -71.08
CA THR A 681 -7.30 4.99 -71.52
C THR A 681 -6.50 4.76 -72.79
N SER A 682 -5.68 3.71 -72.86
CA SER A 682 -4.91 3.38 -74.07
C SER A 682 -5.80 3.06 -75.28
N TYR A 683 -6.97 2.45 -75.07
CA TYR A 683 -7.92 2.17 -76.15
C TYR A 683 -8.63 3.45 -76.61
N ALA A 684 -8.96 4.37 -75.70
CA ALA A 684 -9.52 5.68 -76.02
C ALA A 684 -8.54 6.54 -76.85
N GLU A 685 -7.25 6.57 -76.49
CA GLU A 685 -6.20 7.26 -77.28
C GLU A 685 -6.12 6.72 -78.72
N LYS A 686 -6.16 5.39 -78.90
CA LYS A 686 -6.19 4.76 -80.22
C LYS A 686 -7.43 5.15 -81.03
N ILE A 687 -8.60 5.21 -80.39
CA ILE A 687 -9.85 5.67 -81.03
C ILE A 687 -9.72 7.13 -81.46
N VAL A 688 -9.23 8.04 -80.60
CA VAL A 688 -9.05 9.46 -80.94
C VAL A 688 -8.06 9.64 -82.10
N LYS A 689 -6.94 8.90 -82.11
CA LYS A 689 -6.02 8.90 -83.25
C LYS A 689 -6.72 8.44 -84.54
N LEU A 690 -7.47 7.34 -84.49
CA LEU A 690 -8.17 6.79 -85.65
C LEU A 690 -9.26 7.74 -86.18
N THR A 691 -10.02 8.41 -85.30
CA THR A 691 -10.92 9.51 -85.68
C THR A 691 -10.17 10.64 -86.37
N THR A 692 -8.98 11.00 -85.88
CA THR A 692 -8.16 12.07 -86.47
C THR A 692 -7.65 11.72 -87.87
N GLU A 693 -7.33 10.44 -88.16
CA GLU A 693 -6.97 10.01 -89.51
C GLU A 693 -8.19 9.96 -90.45
N ILE A 694 -9.34 9.47 -89.97
CA ILE A 694 -10.61 9.51 -90.73
C ILE A 694 -11.00 10.95 -91.09
N GLU A 695 -10.88 11.90 -90.16
CA GLU A 695 -11.14 13.32 -90.41
C GLU A 695 -10.21 13.95 -91.47
N LYS A 696 -9.03 13.39 -91.75
CA LYS A 696 -8.17 13.85 -92.86
C LYS A 696 -8.68 13.30 -94.20
N ILE A 697 -9.04 12.02 -94.23
CA ILE A 697 -9.59 11.34 -95.41
C ILE A 697 -10.91 12.00 -95.83
N GLU A 698 -11.77 12.39 -94.88
CA GLU A 698 -13.01 13.14 -95.18
C GLU A 698 -12.77 14.53 -95.77
N LYS A 699 -11.64 15.19 -95.47
CA LYS A 699 -11.33 16.56 -95.92
C LYS A 699 -10.64 16.60 -97.28
N ASN A 700 -9.74 15.65 -97.55
CA ASN A 700 -9.09 15.46 -98.86
C ASN A 700 -9.25 13.99 -99.32
N PRO A 701 -10.42 13.60 -99.87
CA PRO A 701 -10.67 12.22 -100.27
C PRO A 701 -9.85 11.76 -101.50
N ASP A 702 -9.39 12.68 -102.34
CA ASP A 702 -8.63 12.37 -103.57
C ASP A 702 -7.14 12.05 -103.33
N ASP A 703 -6.61 12.31 -102.12
CA ASP A 703 -5.19 12.09 -101.77
C ASP A 703 -4.89 10.67 -101.25
N TYR A 704 -5.91 9.86 -100.96
CA TYR A 704 -5.78 8.53 -100.33
C TYR A 704 -6.23 7.39 -101.25
N ASN A 705 -5.69 6.20 -101.03
CA ASN A 705 -5.91 5.03 -101.87
C ASN A 705 -6.68 3.89 -101.16
N ASP A 706 -7.15 2.90 -101.92
CA ASP A 706 -7.92 1.75 -101.40
C ASP A 706 -7.18 0.95 -100.32
N THR A 707 -5.83 0.93 -100.35
CA THR A 707 -5.01 0.26 -99.33
C THR A 707 -4.98 1.04 -98.01
N ASP A 708 -4.88 2.37 -98.03
CA ASP A 708 -4.96 3.20 -96.81
C ASP A 708 -6.31 3.01 -96.10
N ILE A 709 -7.40 2.99 -96.87
CA ILE A 709 -8.76 2.71 -96.39
C ILE A 709 -8.88 1.25 -95.90
N GLY A 710 -8.10 0.33 -96.46
CA GLY A 710 -7.96 -1.05 -95.99
C GLY A 710 -7.33 -1.13 -94.60
N ASP A 711 -6.24 -0.41 -94.37
CA ASP A 711 -5.51 -0.44 -93.09
C ASP A 711 -6.32 0.21 -91.95
N VAL A 712 -7.03 1.31 -92.20
CA VAL A 712 -7.97 1.88 -91.21
C VAL A 712 -9.06 0.88 -90.82
N LYS A 713 -9.57 0.07 -91.77
CA LYS A 713 -10.53 -1.02 -91.49
C LYS A 713 -9.92 -2.17 -90.68
N VAL A 714 -8.60 -2.37 -90.74
CA VAL A 714 -7.88 -3.33 -89.90
C VAL A 714 -7.70 -2.77 -88.48
N GLU A 715 -7.29 -1.50 -88.32
CA GLU A 715 -7.19 -0.87 -86.99
C GLU A 715 -8.54 -0.84 -86.25
N ILE A 716 -9.66 -0.52 -86.93
CA ILE A 716 -11.02 -0.59 -86.36
C ILE A 716 -11.32 -1.99 -85.82
N LYS A 717 -10.99 -3.05 -86.57
CA LYS A 717 -11.23 -4.45 -86.13
C LYS A 717 -10.33 -4.87 -84.97
N GLN A 718 -9.12 -4.33 -84.87
CA GLN A 718 -8.26 -4.55 -83.70
C GLN A 718 -8.86 -3.91 -82.45
N VAL A 719 -9.39 -2.68 -82.55
CA VAL A 719 -10.12 -2.01 -81.44
C VAL A 719 -11.38 -2.80 -81.06
N GLU A 720 -12.16 -3.30 -82.03
CA GLU A 720 -13.34 -4.14 -81.77
C GLU A 720 -12.98 -5.44 -81.01
N ALA A 721 -11.84 -6.06 -81.31
CA ALA A 721 -11.35 -7.25 -80.61
C ALA A 721 -10.92 -6.94 -79.17
N LEU A 722 -10.18 -5.85 -78.95
CA LEU A 722 -9.73 -5.41 -77.61
C LEU A 722 -10.91 -5.06 -76.69
N ILE A 723 -11.99 -4.48 -77.22
CA ILE A 723 -13.22 -4.21 -76.47
C ILE A 723 -13.89 -5.52 -76.01
N LYS A 724 -13.91 -6.56 -76.84
CA LYS A 724 -14.49 -7.88 -76.47
C LYS A 724 -13.65 -8.61 -75.42
N GLU A 725 -12.32 -8.50 -75.48
CA GLU A 725 -11.41 -9.03 -74.46
C GLU A 725 -11.64 -8.35 -73.09
N LEU A 726 -11.80 -7.03 -73.09
CA LEU A 726 -12.13 -6.26 -71.89
C LEU A 726 -13.51 -6.64 -71.32
N GLN A 727 -14.53 -6.80 -72.17
CA GLN A 727 -15.87 -7.24 -71.74
C GLN A 727 -15.86 -8.62 -71.09
N LEU A 728 -15.13 -9.58 -71.65
CA LEU A 728 -14.97 -10.92 -71.06
C LEU A 728 -14.26 -10.85 -69.70
N SER A 729 -13.17 -10.08 -69.61
CA SER A 729 -12.42 -9.86 -68.37
C SER A 729 -13.32 -9.27 -67.28
N LEU A 730 -14.06 -8.20 -67.61
CA LEU A 730 -14.96 -7.52 -66.68
C LEU A 730 -16.09 -8.45 -66.19
N SER A 731 -16.66 -9.30 -67.07
CA SER A 731 -17.68 -10.28 -66.65
C SER A 731 -17.16 -11.28 -65.61
N SER A 732 -15.90 -11.73 -65.74
CA SER A 732 -15.30 -12.63 -64.75
C SER A 732 -15.07 -11.98 -63.38
N SER A 733 -14.80 -10.68 -63.34
CA SER A 733 -14.75 -9.91 -62.08
C SER A 733 -16.16 -9.72 -61.49
N THR A 734 -17.19 -9.53 -62.32
CA THR A 734 -18.59 -9.41 -61.86
C THR A 734 -19.06 -10.68 -61.11
N ASP A 735 -18.76 -11.87 -61.63
CA ASP A 735 -19.08 -13.14 -60.96
C ASP A 735 -18.43 -13.23 -59.55
N VAL A 736 -17.20 -12.72 -59.40
CA VAL A 736 -16.50 -12.65 -58.11
C VAL A 736 -17.19 -11.68 -57.16
N PHE A 737 -17.60 -10.49 -57.63
CA PHE A 737 -18.33 -9.53 -56.80
C PHE A 737 -19.70 -10.05 -56.34
N GLU A 738 -20.43 -10.79 -57.16
CA GLU A 738 -21.67 -11.46 -56.72
C GLU A 738 -21.40 -12.52 -55.63
N SER A 739 -20.33 -13.34 -55.79
CA SER A 739 -19.92 -14.30 -54.76
C SER A 739 -19.56 -13.61 -53.43
N LEU A 740 -18.79 -12.52 -53.48
CA LEU A 740 -18.43 -11.73 -52.30
C LEU A 740 -19.66 -11.11 -51.62
N GLN A 741 -20.66 -10.66 -52.38
CA GLN A 741 -21.91 -10.13 -51.84
C GLN A 741 -22.68 -11.19 -51.02
N VAL A 742 -22.66 -12.45 -51.45
CA VAL A 742 -23.26 -13.57 -50.71
C VAL A 742 -22.48 -13.86 -49.42
N GLU A 743 -21.15 -13.96 -49.48
CA GLU A 743 -20.30 -14.22 -48.31
C GLU A 743 -20.45 -13.13 -47.23
N VAL A 744 -20.42 -11.84 -47.63
CA VAL A 744 -20.69 -10.70 -46.74
C VAL A 744 -22.09 -10.78 -46.12
N THR A 745 -23.10 -11.20 -46.90
CA THR A 745 -24.48 -11.34 -46.40
C THR A 745 -24.60 -12.44 -45.34
N GLU A 746 -23.85 -13.54 -45.45
CA GLU A 746 -23.84 -14.61 -44.44
C GLU A 746 -23.10 -14.19 -43.15
N MET A 747 -22.00 -13.43 -43.25
CA MET A 747 -21.37 -12.78 -42.10
C MET A 747 -22.31 -11.82 -41.37
N VAL A 748 -23.00 -10.94 -42.11
CA VAL A 748 -23.97 -9.99 -41.54
C VAL A 748 -25.11 -10.72 -40.83
N ASN A 749 -25.63 -11.81 -41.39
CA ASN A 749 -26.63 -12.65 -40.72
C ASN A 749 -26.10 -13.32 -39.44
N THR A 750 -24.83 -13.72 -39.42
CA THR A 750 -24.17 -14.32 -38.25
C THR A 750 -23.95 -13.30 -37.13
N LEU A 751 -23.50 -12.08 -37.47
CA LEU A 751 -23.37 -10.97 -36.53
C LEU A 751 -24.73 -10.53 -35.97
N ASN A 752 -25.77 -10.39 -36.82
CA ASN A 752 -27.15 -10.10 -36.41
C ASN A 752 -27.74 -11.16 -35.46
N LYS A 753 -27.30 -12.41 -35.54
CA LYS A 753 -27.71 -13.50 -34.65
C LYS A 753 -27.02 -13.39 -33.29
N LEU A 754 -25.72 -13.08 -33.26
CA LEU A 754 -24.96 -12.83 -32.04
C LEU A 754 -25.50 -11.59 -31.28
N GLU A 755 -25.73 -10.48 -32.00
CA GLU A 755 -26.29 -9.23 -31.45
C GLU A 755 -27.66 -9.42 -30.77
N LYS A 756 -28.47 -10.35 -31.28
CA LYS A 756 -29.79 -10.69 -30.73
C LYS A 756 -29.76 -11.70 -29.57
N THR A 757 -28.62 -12.33 -29.28
CA THR A 757 -28.53 -13.39 -28.27
C THR A 757 -27.61 -13.10 -27.08
N TYR A 758 -26.64 -12.18 -27.20
CA TYR A 758 -25.62 -11.96 -26.15
C TYR A 758 -25.52 -10.51 -25.62
N ASP A 759 -26.70 -9.92 -25.36
CA ASP A 759 -26.97 -8.68 -24.58
C ASP A 759 -26.44 -7.33 -25.10
N LYS A 760 -27.36 -6.35 -25.18
CA LYS A 760 -27.07 -4.95 -25.54
C LYS A 760 -26.68 -4.08 -24.34
N ASN A 761 -27.05 -4.46 -23.11
CA ASN A 761 -26.80 -3.62 -21.93
C ASN A 761 -25.37 -3.75 -21.43
N LEU A 762 -24.82 -4.97 -21.35
CA LEU A 762 -23.44 -5.18 -20.92
C LEU A 762 -22.42 -4.56 -21.88
N VAL A 763 -22.63 -4.68 -23.21
CA VAL A 763 -21.76 -4.07 -24.21
C VAL A 763 -21.81 -2.54 -24.16
N LEU A 764 -22.99 -1.92 -23.95
CA LEU A 764 -23.09 -0.46 -23.80
C LEU A 764 -22.47 0.05 -22.49
N ALA A 765 -22.54 -0.71 -21.39
CA ALA A 765 -21.82 -0.41 -20.16
C ALA A 765 -20.30 -0.49 -20.38
N THR A 766 -19.82 -1.60 -20.95
CA THR A 766 -18.40 -1.82 -21.26
C THR A 766 -17.86 -0.77 -22.22
N ARG A 767 -18.63 -0.36 -23.24
CA ARG A 767 -18.21 0.67 -24.21
C ARG A 767 -18.19 2.08 -23.61
N ARG A 768 -19.04 2.38 -22.61
CA ARG A 768 -18.96 3.63 -21.83
C ARG A 768 -17.75 3.66 -20.92
N GLU A 769 -17.46 2.57 -20.21
CA GLU A 769 -16.23 2.45 -19.42
C GLU A 769 -14.99 2.47 -20.32
N TYR A 770 -15.00 1.80 -21.48
CA TYR A 770 -13.91 1.84 -22.45
C TYR A 770 -13.67 3.24 -23.01
N ILE A 771 -14.70 3.99 -23.43
CA ILE A 771 -14.53 5.39 -23.87
C ILE A 771 -13.98 6.28 -22.75
N LYS A 772 -14.40 6.04 -21.50
CA LYS A 772 -13.92 6.78 -20.32
C LYS A 772 -12.46 6.44 -19.99
N VAL A 773 -12.04 5.18 -20.16
CA VAL A 773 -10.64 4.73 -20.04
C VAL A 773 -9.80 5.23 -21.21
N GLN A 774 -10.32 5.23 -22.44
CA GLN A 774 -9.64 5.75 -23.63
C GLN A 774 -9.43 7.27 -23.53
N LEU A 775 -10.45 8.04 -23.13
CA LEU A 775 -10.29 9.48 -22.85
C LEU A 775 -9.31 9.73 -21.69
N GLN A 776 -9.27 8.85 -20.68
CA GLN A 776 -8.26 8.93 -19.62
C GLN A 776 -6.85 8.55 -20.10
N LEU A 777 -6.73 7.66 -21.09
CA LEU A 777 -5.47 7.24 -21.70
C LEU A 777 -4.93 8.31 -22.66
N GLU A 778 -5.76 8.83 -23.58
CA GLU A 778 -5.42 9.96 -24.45
C GLU A 778 -5.04 11.20 -23.61
N GLU A 779 -5.79 11.49 -22.53
CA GLU A 779 -5.41 12.54 -21.57
C GLU A 779 -4.14 12.17 -20.78
N CYS A 780 -3.82 10.90 -20.57
CA CYS A 780 -2.56 10.46 -19.95
C CYS A 780 -1.37 10.62 -20.91
N GLU A 781 -1.53 10.25 -22.17
CA GLU A 781 -0.51 10.30 -23.22
C GLU A 781 -0.24 11.75 -23.66
N ARG A 782 -1.28 12.58 -23.76
CA ARG A 782 -1.17 14.04 -23.92
C ARG A 782 -0.38 14.65 -22.76
N ARG A 783 -0.71 14.29 -21.51
CA ARG A 783 0.09 14.69 -20.33
C ARG A 783 1.50 14.12 -20.37
N HIS A 784 1.72 12.91 -20.90
CA HIS A 784 3.04 12.28 -21.01
C HIS A 784 3.93 13.06 -21.99
N GLN A 785 3.41 13.42 -23.16
CA GLN A 785 4.14 14.27 -24.12
C GLN A 785 4.44 15.67 -23.54
N GLU A 786 3.48 16.28 -22.83
CA GLU A 786 3.70 17.55 -22.11
C GLU A 786 4.68 17.43 -20.93
N LEU A 787 4.84 16.25 -20.31
CA LEU A 787 5.73 16.01 -19.17
C LEU A 787 7.18 15.68 -19.57
N PHE A 788 7.41 15.10 -20.75
CA PHE A 788 8.72 14.60 -21.16
C PHE A 788 9.49 15.47 -22.17
N TYR A 789 8.85 16.45 -22.82
CA TYR A 789 9.53 17.46 -23.65
C TYR A 789 9.22 18.96 -23.34
N PRO A 790 8.89 19.39 -22.10
CA PRO A 790 8.75 20.81 -21.79
C PRO A 790 10.10 21.53 -21.78
N ASN A 791 10.14 22.78 -22.27
CA ASN A 791 11.31 23.67 -22.24
C ASN A 791 11.53 24.24 -20.81
N ILE A 792 11.82 23.38 -19.84
CA ILE A 792 12.01 23.73 -18.42
C ILE A 792 13.13 24.77 -18.27
N GLY A 793 12.88 25.81 -17.46
CA GLY A 793 13.83 26.90 -17.23
C GLY A 793 13.99 27.85 -18.41
N SER A 794 13.11 27.79 -19.42
CA SER A 794 13.13 28.69 -20.58
C SER A 794 12.00 29.71 -20.54
N CYS A 795 12.35 30.97 -20.82
CA CYS A 795 11.40 32.07 -21.00
C CYS A 795 10.85 32.20 -22.42
N ALA A 796 10.91 31.13 -23.23
CA ALA A 796 10.37 31.07 -24.59
C ALA A 796 8.82 30.93 -24.61
N HIS A 797 8.14 31.83 -23.89
CA HIS A 797 6.68 31.83 -23.73
C HIS A 797 6.12 33.23 -23.46
N THR A 798 4.84 33.44 -23.78
CA THR A 798 4.12 34.71 -23.55
C THR A 798 3.48 34.81 -22.15
N GLY A 799 3.71 33.81 -21.30
CA GLY A 799 3.26 33.74 -19.91
C GLY A 799 2.40 32.52 -19.60
N ILE A 800 1.98 32.40 -18.33
CA ILE A 800 1.11 31.31 -17.84
C ILE A 800 -0.21 31.31 -18.61
N SER A 801 -0.68 30.13 -19.02
CA SER A 801 -1.94 29.90 -19.74
C SER A 801 -3.00 29.19 -18.91
N ARG A 802 -2.60 28.17 -18.13
CA ARG A 802 -3.43 27.46 -17.16
C ARG A 802 -2.58 26.93 -15.99
N ILE A 803 -3.25 26.66 -14.89
CA ILE A 803 -2.69 26.00 -13.69
C ILE A 803 -3.44 24.69 -13.48
N GLY A 804 -2.76 23.68 -12.97
CA GLY A 804 -3.36 22.36 -12.69
C GLY A 804 -4.26 22.32 -11.46
N LYS A 805 -4.81 21.14 -11.18
CA LYS A 805 -5.40 20.81 -9.88
C LYS A 805 -4.30 20.70 -8.80
N PRO A 806 -4.61 20.91 -7.50
CA PRO A 806 -3.64 20.78 -6.41
C PRO A 806 -3.14 19.34 -6.27
N ILE A 807 -1.85 19.11 -6.51
CA ILE A 807 -1.19 17.82 -6.30
C ILE A 807 -0.73 17.75 -4.84
N VAL A 808 -1.61 17.23 -3.98
CA VAL A 808 -1.32 16.96 -2.56
C VAL A 808 -0.27 15.84 -2.48
N SER A 809 0.94 16.21 -2.09
CA SER A 809 2.09 15.33 -2.06
C SER A 809 2.09 14.42 -0.83
N HIS A 810 1.91 15.00 0.37
CA HIS A 810 1.75 14.30 1.66
C HIS A 810 1.58 15.32 2.82
N ILE A 811 1.19 14.83 4.00
CA ILE A 811 1.38 15.57 5.26
C ILE A 811 2.88 15.72 5.57
N ASN A 812 3.24 16.82 6.22
CA ASN A 812 4.61 17.26 6.45
C ASN A 812 5.52 16.24 7.16
N ALA A 813 6.83 16.53 7.19
CA ALA A 813 7.81 15.68 7.84
C ALA A 813 7.57 15.51 9.36
N HIS A 814 6.85 16.42 10.01
CA HIS A 814 6.46 16.33 11.42
C HIS A 814 5.14 15.55 11.65
N LEU A 815 4.52 15.00 10.61
CA LEU A 815 3.28 14.20 10.68
C LEU A 815 2.11 14.93 11.38
N THR A 816 2.02 16.26 11.27
CA THR A 816 0.98 17.03 11.96
C THR A 816 0.52 18.29 11.22
N THR A 817 -0.80 18.47 11.17
CA THR A 817 -1.49 19.68 10.69
C THR A 817 -1.41 20.85 11.66
N SER A 818 -0.98 20.62 12.91
CA SER A 818 -0.82 21.69 13.92
C SER A 818 0.24 22.73 13.56
N ARG A 819 1.10 22.46 12.57
CA ARG A 819 2.10 23.39 12.04
C ARG A 819 1.58 24.09 10.78
N SER A 820 0.70 25.08 10.97
CA SER A 820 0.08 25.87 9.90
C SER A 820 1.01 26.85 9.18
N PHE A 821 2.16 27.18 9.76
CA PHE A 821 3.17 28.07 9.18
C PHE A 821 4.31 27.25 8.61
N GLY A 822 4.89 27.62 7.46
CA GLY A 822 5.95 26.82 6.84
C GLY A 822 6.13 27.07 5.35
N GLY A 823 7.07 26.30 4.77
CA GLY A 823 7.45 26.32 3.36
C GLY A 823 8.16 25.03 2.97
N TRP A 824 8.07 24.66 1.70
CA TRP A 824 8.82 23.55 1.10
C TRP A 824 9.03 23.81 -0.38
N GLY A 825 10.06 23.20 -0.97
CA GLY A 825 10.31 23.31 -2.40
C GLY A 825 11.65 22.70 -2.80
N LYS A 826 12.10 23.00 -4.02
CA LYS A 826 13.46 22.72 -4.50
C LYS A 826 14.38 23.93 -4.31
N ASP A 827 15.69 23.73 -4.39
CA ASP A 827 16.59 24.85 -4.70
C ASP A 827 16.18 25.44 -6.07
N SER A 828 16.08 26.77 -6.18
CA SER A 828 15.70 27.48 -7.42
C SER A 828 16.89 27.76 -8.35
N LYS A 829 18.11 27.46 -7.91
CA LYS A 829 19.36 27.53 -8.68
C LYS A 829 20.34 26.50 -8.08
N PRO A 830 20.06 25.20 -8.21
CA PRO A 830 20.85 24.15 -7.57
C PRO A 830 22.29 24.16 -8.10
N ILE A 831 23.23 23.95 -7.19
CA ILE A 831 24.60 23.55 -7.55
C ILE A 831 24.59 22.13 -8.14
N PRO A 832 25.62 21.73 -8.92
CA PRO A 832 25.77 20.37 -9.41
C PRO A 832 25.61 19.31 -8.32
N ASP A 833 25.05 18.16 -8.69
CA ASP A 833 24.71 17.03 -7.81
C ASP A 833 23.60 17.34 -6.77
N ARG A 834 22.95 18.51 -6.84
CA ARG A 834 21.82 18.91 -5.97
C ARG A 834 20.54 19.30 -6.72
N GLU A 835 20.43 18.98 -8.01
CA GLU A 835 19.28 19.27 -8.86
C GLU A 835 17.99 18.56 -8.40
N SER A 836 18.15 17.44 -7.68
CA SER A 836 17.07 16.70 -7.02
C SER A 836 16.75 17.18 -5.60
N MET A 837 17.50 18.12 -5.02
CA MET A 837 17.38 18.50 -3.61
C MET A 837 16.06 19.21 -3.29
N TYR A 838 15.41 18.77 -2.21
CA TYR A 838 14.26 19.41 -1.60
C TYR A 838 14.60 20.01 -0.24
N TRP A 839 13.97 21.13 0.10
CA TRP A 839 14.06 21.76 1.42
C TRP A 839 12.67 21.86 2.06
N PHE A 840 12.64 21.95 3.40
CA PHE A 840 11.42 22.10 4.18
C PHE A 840 11.69 22.72 5.56
N SER A 841 10.77 23.59 6.02
CA SER A 841 10.59 23.85 7.46
C SER A 841 9.13 24.20 7.78
N SER A 842 8.65 23.94 9.00
CA SER A 842 7.30 24.37 9.43
C SER A 842 7.15 24.51 10.94
N TYR A 843 6.15 25.28 11.36
CA TYR A 843 5.97 25.78 12.73
C TYR A 843 4.50 26.03 13.08
N THR A 844 4.22 26.21 14.37
CA THR A 844 2.91 26.61 14.90
C THR A 844 2.73 28.14 14.96
N SER A 845 3.65 28.92 14.37
CA SER A 845 3.70 30.39 14.39
C SER A 845 4.61 30.87 13.25
N PRO A 846 4.56 32.12 12.78
CA PRO A 846 5.39 32.58 11.66
C PRO A 846 6.91 32.66 11.93
N TYR A 847 7.41 32.26 13.10
CA TYR A 847 8.85 32.31 13.41
C TYR A 847 9.63 31.12 12.83
N ILE A 848 10.64 31.42 12.00
CA ILE A 848 11.54 30.42 11.39
C ILE A 848 12.70 30.14 12.34
N GLY A 849 12.88 28.87 12.73
CA GLY A 849 13.89 28.41 13.68
C GLY A 849 14.94 27.44 13.11
N ASP A 850 14.61 26.71 12.04
CA ASP A 850 15.41 25.66 11.44
C ASP A 850 15.09 25.47 9.94
N ILE A 851 15.84 24.61 9.25
CA ILE A 851 15.49 24.10 7.93
C ILE A 851 16.12 22.73 7.69
N HIS A 852 15.37 21.84 7.04
CA HIS A 852 15.75 20.46 6.74
C HIS A 852 15.96 20.30 5.23
N LEU A 853 17.05 19.62 4.83
CA LEU A 853 17.41 19.38 3.43
C LEU A 853 17.40 17.87 3.12
N TYR A 854 16.81 17.51 1.99
CA TYR A 854 16.58 16.14 1.53
C TYR A 854 17.18 15.98 0.12
N SER A 855 17.99 14.95 -0.10
CA SER A 855 18.75 14.81 -1.36
C SER A 855 17.87 14.49 -2.58
N ASN A 856 16.66 13.98 -2.36
CA ASN A 856 15.65 13.73 -3.39
C ASN A 856 14.25 13.67 -2.76
N TYR A 857 13.23 13.72 -3.61
CA TYR A 857 11.81 13.64 -3.20
C TYR A 857 11.49 12.35 -2.41
N LYS A 858 12.08 11.20 -2.77
CA LYS A 858 11.91 9.93 -2.02
C LYS A 858 12.38 10.08 -0.56
N ASN A 859 13.51 10.74 -0.32
CA ASN A 859 14.01 11.00 1.03
C ASN A 859 13.15 12.02 1.80
N LEU A 860 12.48 12.97 1.13
CA LEU A 860 11.44 13.80 1.74
C LEU A 860 10.24 12.95 2.22
N ILE A 861 9.72 12.03 1.39
CA ILE A 861 8.65 11.08 1.81
C ILE A 861 9.07 10.29 3.04
N LEU A 862 10.31 9.76 3.02
CA LEU A 862 10.88 8.92 4.07
C LEU A 862 11.32 9.72 5.31
N ARG A 863 11.23 11.05 5.29
CA ARG A 863 11.65 11.97 6.37
C ARG A 863 13.14 11.87 6.72
N ASN A 864 13.93 11.34 5.77
CA ASN A 864 15.35 11.09 5.88
C ASN A 864 16.15 12.28 5.32
N HIS A 865 16.28 13.33 6.13
CA HIS A 865 17.07 14.51 5.77
C HIS A 865 18.57 14.20 5.86
N PHE A 866 19.36 14.71 4.91
CA PHE A 866 20.82 14.57 4.92
C PHE A 866 21.53 15.73 5.63
N GLN A 867 20.85 16.88 5.73
CA GLN A 867 21.29 18.03 6.54
C GLN A 867 20.07 18.67 7.24
N HIS A 868 20.32 19.24 8.41
CA HIS A 868 19.35 20.02 9.18
C HIS A 868 20.10 21.16 9.86
N HIS A 869 19.71 22.40 9.53
CA HIS A 869 20.39 23.62 9.95
C HIS A 869 19.51 24.39 10.92
N ASN A 870 19.98 24.65 12.14
CA ASN A 870 19.27 25.45 13.13
C ASN A 870 19.69 26.92 12.97
N LEU A 871 18.73 27.84 12.87
CA LEU A 871 19.02 29.26 12.73
C LEU A 871 19.50 29.86 14.05
N HIS A 872 20.65 30.53 14.02
CA HIS A 872 21.19 31.25 15.17
C HIS A 872 20.16 32.25 15.72
N ASN A 873 20.07 32.41 17.05
CA ASN A 873 18.98 33.17 17.67
C ASN A 873 18.87 34.64 17.21
N SER A 874 19.98 35.28 16.83
CA SER A 874 20.00 36.66 16.27
C SER A 874 19.58 36.73 14.79
N TYR A 875 19.40 35.58 14.13
CA TYR A 875 19.11 35.43 12.71
C TYR A 875 17.88 34.52 12.48
N LYS A 876 16.98 34.42 13.46
CA LYS A 876 15.70 33.72 13.29
C LYS A 876 14.77 34.53 12.39
N GLY A 877 14.09 33.83 11.49
CA GLY A 877 13.21 34.44 10.52
C GLY A 877 11.82 34.70 11.06
N ASN A 878 11.03 35.47 10.31
CA ASN A 878 9.61 35.71 10.58
C ASN A 878 8.83 35.75 9.26
N GLY A 879 7.62 35.18 9.22
CA GLY A 879 6.82 35.00 8.01
C GLY A 879 7.01 33.64 7.34
N ASN A 880 6.11 33.29 6.42
CA ASN A 880 6.11 32.01 5.70
C ASN A 880 6.92 32.03 4.40
N ASN A 881 7.43 33.19 3.99
CA ASN A 881 8.00 33.37 2.67
C ASN A 881 9.53 33.44 2.73
N TYR A 882 10.14 32.35 2.27
CA TYR A 882 11.57 32.09 2.24
C TYR A 882 11.83 31.00 1.22
N ILE A 883 12.98 31.07 0.55
CA ILE A 883 13.34 30.19 -0.55
C ILE A 883 14.79 29.74 -0.42
N VAL A 884 15.14 28.61 -1.05
CA VAL A 884 16.53 28.22 -1.26
C VAL A 884 16.93 28.53 -2.71
N ARG A 885 18.07 29.19 -2.88
CA ARG A 885 18.68 29.49 -4.17
C ARG A 885 20.19 29.41 -4.03
N ASP A 886 20.89 28.69 -4.89
CA ASP A 886 22.36 28.58 -4.87
C ASP A 886 22.89 28.11 -3.50
N ASN A 887 22.30 27.01 -3.01
CA ASN A 887 22.56 26.42 -1.69
C ASN A 887 22.48 27.45 -0.52
N THR A 888 21.67 28.49 -0.69
CA THR A 888 21.53 29.63 0.23
C THR A 888 20.06 29.86 0.55
N LEU A 889 19.71 29.90 1.84
CA LEU A 889 18.38 30.28 2.32
C LEU A 889 18.24 31.80 2.31
N TYR A 890 17.16 32.31 1.72
CA TYR A 890 16.78 33.72 1.69
C TYR A 890 15.44 33.90 2.41
N TYR A 891 15.35 34.83 3.35
CA TYR A 891 14.22 34.94 4.28
C TYR A 891 14.12 36.31 4.97
N GLN A 892 12.96 36.62 5.54
CA GLN A 892 12.72 37.86 6.29
C GLN A 892 13.25 37.78 7.73
N LEU A 893 13.91 38.84 8.19
CA LEU A 893 14.30 39.10 9.57
C LEU A 893 13.35 40.09 10.27
N SER A 894 13.13 39.91 11.56
CA SER A 894 12.27 40.77 12.39
C SER A 894 13.01 41.86 13.18
N SER A 895 14.31 41.68 13.47
CA SER A 895 15.11 42.65 14.23
C SER A 895 16.60 42.60 13.85
N PRO A 896 17.14 43.63 13.17
CA PRO A 896 16.39 44.70 12.48
C PRO A 896 15.46 44.11 11.41
N PHE A 897 14.34 44.80 11.15
CA PHE A 897 13.42 44.40 10.08
C PHE A 897 14.11 44.54 8.71
N GLY A 898 14.08 43.49 7.90
CA GLY A 898 14.80 43.45 6.64
C GLY A 898 14.98 42.04 6.07
N LEU A 899 15.92 41.92 5.13
CA LEU A 899 16.29 40.68 4.46
C LEU A 899 17.43 39.98 5.22
N GLY A 900 17.38 38.65 5.30
CA GLY A 900 18.46 37.78 5.75
C GLY A 900 18.80 36.73 4.70
N LYS A 901 20.09 36.32 4.66
CA LYS A 901 20.53 35.12 3.94
C LYS A 901 21.50 34.28 4.77
N LEU A 902 21.41 32.95 4.60
CA LEU A 902 22.33 31.95 5.18
C LEU A 902 22.79 31.00 4.07
N ASN A 903 24.09 30.98 3.77
CA ASN A 903 24.66 30.01 2.84
C ASN A 903 24.98 28.69 3.57
N PHE A 904 24.49 27.55 3.06
CA PHE A 904 24.66 26.25 3.72
C PHE A 904 26.05 25.62 3.49
N THR A 905 26.87 26.16 2.59
CA THR A 905 28.24 25.68 2.34
C THR A 905 29.22 26.32 3.32
N THR A 906 29.14 27.65 3.51
CA THR A 906 30.04 28.43 4.38
C THR A 906 29.49 28.62 5.79
N MET A 907 28.20 28.38 6.01
CA MET A 907 27.43 28.75 7.21
C MET A 907 27.49 30.25 7.56
N SER A 908 27.79 31.11 6.57
CA SER A 908 27.84 32.56 6.76
C SER A 908 26.45 33.19 6.67
N TYR A 909 26.09 33.99 7.69
CA TYR A 909 24.92 34.86 7.67
C TYR A 909 25.25 36.23 7.06
N ALA A 910 24.29 36.81 6.34
CA ALA A 910 24.28 38.23 5.98
C ALA A 910 22.86 38.81 6.11
N SER A 911 22.75 40.12 6.31
CA SER A 911 21.47 40.82 6.40
C SER A 911 21.52 42.18 5.72
N ARG A 912 20.35 42.69 5.28
CA ARG A 912 20.19 44.03 4.70
C ARG A 912 18.84 44.62 5.09
N VAL A 913 18.85 45.84 5.63
CA VAL A 913 17.63 46.65 5.80
C VAL A 913 17.28 47.30 4.47
N ILE A 914 16.01 47.24 4.07
CA ILE A 914 15.50 47.90 2.86
C ILE A 914 14.90 49.26 3.27
N PRO A 915 15.44 50.40 2.78
CA PRO A 915 14.90 51.72 3.12
C PRO A 915 13.41 51.84 2.74
N GLY A 916 12.60 52.38 3.65
CA GLY A 916 11.16 52.63 3.41
C GLY A 916 10.25 51.40 3.49
N ALA A 917 10.76 50.17 3.42
CA ALA A 917 9.95 48.96 3.58
C ALA A 917 9.30 48.91 4.98
N SER A 918 8.00 48.58 5.04
CA SER A 918 7.21 48.65 6.28
C SER A 918 6.75 47.26 6.78
N PRO A 919 6.87 46.97 8.09
CA PRO A 919 6.36 45.74 8.70
C PRO A 919 4.83 45.74 8.89
N HIS A 920 4.12 46.82 8.51
CA HIS A 920 2.67 46.92 8.68
C HIS A 920 1.87 46.24 7.55
N PHE A 921 2.46 46.11 6.36
CA PHE A 921 1.77 45.55 5.19
C PHE A 921 2.13 44.08 4.99
N SER A 922 1.12 43.20 5.07
CA SER A 922 1.22 41.74 4.95
C SER A 922 0.01 41.25 4.14
N TYR A 923 0.09 40.09 3.50
CA TYR A 923 -1.05 39.50 2.76
C TYR A 923 -2.24 39.18 3.66
N THR A 924 -3.44 39.14 3.08
CA THR A 924 -4.73 38.96 3.80
C THR A 924 -4.74 37.73 4.72
N ASN A 925 -4.19 36.61 4.24
CA ASN A 925 -4.26 35.31 4.91
C ASN A 925 -2.92 34.86 5.56
N SER A 926 -1.80 35.50 5.23
CA SER A 926 -0.48 35.21 5.80
C SER A 926 0.01 36.37 6.67
N PRO A 927 -0.09 36.29 8.02
CA PRO A 927 0.40 37.33 8.91
C PRO A 927 1.93 37.31 9.00
N SER A 928 2.54 38.50 9.13
CA SER A 928 3.99 38.71 9.16
C SER A 928 4.74 38.33 7.87
N GLN A 929 4.08 38.27 6.72
CA GLN A 929 4.68 38.08 5.39
C GLN A 929 4.81 39.43 4.68
N ASN A 930 5.72 40.27 5.19
CA ASN A 930 5.89 41.65 4.73
C ASN A 930 6.86 41.73 3.54
N PHE A 931 8.01 41.06 3.64
CA PHE A 931 8.83 40.67 2.50
C PHE A 931 8.39 39.31 1.98
N ASP A 932 8.64 39.11 0.69
CA ASP A 932 8.23 37.97 -0.10
C ASP A 932 9.33 37.72 -1.14
N PHE A 933 10.10 36.65 -0.96
CA PHE A 933 11.19 36.23 -1.83
C PHE A 933 10.65 35.30 -2.90
N ALA A 934 10.93 35.63 -4.16
CA ALA A 934 10.64 34.77 -5.31
C ALA A 934 11.91 34.60 -6.14
N ALA A 935 12.01 33.49 -6.87
CA ALA A 935 13.11 33.22 -7.77
C ALA A 935 12.59 32.70 -9.11
N ASP A 936 13.20 33.18 -10.19
CA ASP A 936 12.88 32.75 -11.55
C ASP A 936 14.15 32.47 -12.36
N GLU A 937 13.95 32.17 -13.64
CA GLU A 937 14.99 31.97 -14.66
C GLU A 937 15.97 33.15 -14.77
N THR A 938 15.55 34.34 -14.36
CA THR A 938 16.27 35.60 -14.60
C THR A 938 16.91 36.20 -13.36
N GLY A 939 16.61 35.70 -12.15
CA GLY A 939 17.24 36.19 -10.92
C GLY A 939 16.49 35.90 -9.62
N LEU A 940 16.99 36.53 -8.56
CA LEU A 940 16.37 36.61 -7.25
C LEU A 940 15.57 37.92 -7.12
N TRP A 941 14.38 37.84 -6.53
CA TRP A 941 13.44 38.95 -6.40
C TRP A 941 12.89 39.05 -4.98
N VAL A 942 12.49 40.26 -4.57
CA VAL A 942 11.75 40.49 -3.34
C VAL A 942 10.59 41.45 -3.60
N THR A 943 9.39 41.13 -3.12
CA THR A 943 8.27 42.08 -3.05
C THR A 943 7.96 42.52 -1.61
N TYR A 944 7.62 43.78 -1.43
CA TYR A 944 7.20 44.37 -0.14
C TYR A 944 6.20 45.50 -0.37
N ALA A 945 5.90 46.29 0.66
CA ALA A 945 5.22 47.58 0.51
C ALA A 945 5.79 48.59 1.52
N SER A 946 5.49 49.87 1.30
CA SER A 946 5.97 50.99 2.12
C SER A 946 4.83 51.94 2.49
N GLU A 947 5.06 52.77 3.51
CA GLU A 947 4.13 53.87 3.83
C GLU A 947 4.06 54.87 2.66
N ALA A 948 5.19 55.11 1.97
CA ALA A 948 5.27 55.99 0.81
C ALA A 948 4.51 55.47 -0.43
N SER A 949 4.45 54.15 -0.63
CA SER A 949 3.60 53.52 -1.64
C SER A 949 2.15 53.36 -1.18
N GLY A 950 1.79 53.78 0.03
CA GLY A 950 0.45 53.62 0.59
C GLY A 950 0.02 52.15 0.69
N GLY A 951 0.96 51.26 1.02
CA GLY A 951 0.72 49.81 1.05
C GLY A 951 0.64 49.13 -0.32
N ARG A 952 0.88 49.85 -1.44
CA ARG A 952 1.03 49.23 -2.76
C ARG A 952 2.32 48.43 -2.85
N MET A 953 2.25 47.31 -3.57
CA MET A 953 3.33 46.36 -3.71
C MET A 953 4.46 46.94 -4.56
N ILE A 954 5.67 46.82 -4.03
CA ILE A 954 6.94 47.19 -4.66
C ILE A 954 7.65 45.89 -5.00
N ILE A 955 8.12 45.77 -6.25
CA ILE A 955 9.00 44.70 -6.73
C ILE A 955 10.44 45.22 -6.66
N THR A 956 11.38 44.42 -6.17
CA THR A 956 12.82 44.69 -6.26
C THR A 956 13.56 43.49 -6.81
N LYS A 957 14.54 43.73 -7.68
CA LYS A 957 15.49 42.70 -8.13
C LYS A 957 16.73 42.72 -7.25
N ILE A 958 17.17 41.55 -6.79
CA ILE A 958 18.31 41.40 -5.88
C ILE A 958 19.54 40.89 -6.62
N ASP A 959 20.67 41.59 -6.45
CA ASP A 959 21.99 41.12 -6.82
C ASP A 959 22.44 40.04 -5.84
N GLU A 960 22.56 38.79 -6.30
CA GLU A 960 22.85 37.63 -5.45
C GLU A 960 24.19 37.76 -4.68
N PRO A 961 25.31 38.23 -5.28
CA PRO A 961 26.59 38.41 -4.60
C PRO A 961 26.57 39.49 -3.52
N SER A 962 26.30 40.77 -3.87
CA SER A 962 26.31 41.89 -2.92
C SER A 962 25.09 41.90 -1.99
N PHE A 963 24.07 41.10 -2.29
CA PHE A 963 22.77 41.06 -1.63
C PHE A 963 22.04 42.41 -1.68
N GLY A 964 22.26 43.20 -2.75
CA GLY A 964 21.74 44.56 -2.92
C GLY A 964 20.55 44.66 -3.88
N ILE A 965 19.85 45.81 -3.85
CA ILE A 965 18.81 46.13 -4.83
C ILE A 965 19.50 46.57 -6.14
N VAL A 966 19.04 46.02 -7.27
CA VAL A 966 19.47 46.41 -8.63
C VAL A 966 18.49 47.43 -9.22
N GLU A 967 17.20 47.08 -9.28
CA GLU A 967 16.10 47.92 -9.76
C GLU A 967 14.86 47.72 -8.87
N GLU A 968 14.01 48.74 -8.85
CA GLU A 968 12.76 48.81 -8.07
C GLU A 968 11.59 49.27 -8.97
N TRP A 969 10.42 48.66 -8.81
CA TRP A 969 9.19 49.02 -9.51
C TRP A 969 8.03 49.08 -8.51
N THR A 970 7.25 50.17 -8.49
CA THR A 970 5.99 50.25 -7.73
C THR A 970 4.81 49.86 -8.62
N THR A 971 3.96 48.95 -8.14
CA THR A 971 2.73 48.50 -8.84
C THR A 971 1.49 49.30 -8.40
N SER A 972 0.35 49.11 -9.08
CA SER A 972 -0.96 49.60 -8.61
C SER A 972 -1.55 48.78 -7.45
N VAL A 973 -1.13 47.53 -7.26
CA VAL A 973 -1.79 46.56 -6.38
C VAL A 973 -1.49 46.80 -4.90
N TYR A 974 -2.53 46.84 -4.06
CA TYR A 974 -2.41 46.93 -2.60
C TYR A 974 -2.06 45.57 -1.98
N LYS A 975 -0.88 45.43 -1.34
CA LYS A 975 -0.37 44.12 -0.86
C LYS A 975 -1.29 43.45 0.18
N PRO A 976 -1.94 44.15 1.13
CA PRO A 976 -2.91 43.55 2.04
C PRO A 976 -4.30 43.27 1.44
N GLY A 977 -4.50 43.50 0.14
CA GLY A 977 -5.75 43.20 -0.56
C GLY A 977 -5.71 41.92 -1.41
N VAL A 978 -4.61 41.16 -1.35
CA VAL A 978 -4.36 39.98 -2.19
C VAL A 978 -3.84 38.80 -1.36
N SER A 979 -3.96 37.59 -1.91
CA SER A 979 -3.67 36.34 -1.18
C SER A 979 -2.18 36.00 -1.19
N ASN A 980 -1.51 36.10 -2.35
CA ASN A 980 -0.05 35.99 -2.48
C ASN A 980 0.43 36.54 -3.84
N ALA A 981 1.75 36.57 -4.09
CA ALA A 981 2.34 36.80 -5.40
C ALA A 981 3.59 35.93 -5.63
N PHE A 982 4.04 35.82 -6.87
CA PHE A 982 5.29 35.13 -7.26
C PHE A 982 5.82 35.68 -8.60
N MET A 983 7.07 35.34 -8.96
CA MET A 983 7.73 35.78 -10.20
C MET A 983 7.93 34.62 -11.18
N VAL A 984 7.78 34.87 -12.48
CA VAL A 984 8.25 33.96 -13.56
C VAL A 984 8.83 34.80 -14.69
N CYS A 985 10.04 34.48 -15.17
CA CYS A 985 10.67 35.13 -16.32
C CYS A 985 10.75 36.68 -16.31
N GLY A 986 10.76 37.32 -15.13
CA GLY A 986 10.72 38.76 -14.93
C GLY A 986 9.31 39.38 -14.90
N VAL A 987 8.27 38.54 -14.84
CA VAL A 987 6.86 38.95 -14.71
C VAL A 987 6.36 38.58 -13.31
N LEU A 988 5.87 39.57 -12.56
CA LEU A 988 5.13 39.34 -11.33
C LEU A 988 3.73 38.83 -11.68
N TYR A 989 3.28 37.79 -10.99
CA TYR A 989 1.90 37.31 -11.01
C TYR A 989 1.31 37.41 -9.61
N VAL A 990 0.08 37.94 -9.49
CA VAL A 990 -0.58 38.17 -8.19
C VAL A 990 -1.90 37.41 -8.11
N VAL A 991 -2.06 36.69 -7.00
CA VAL A 991 -3.18 35.78 -6.70
C VAL A 991 -4.17 36.44 -5.75
N ARG A 992 -5.46 36.29 -6.01
CA ARG A 992 -6.55 36.56 -5.05
C ARG A 992 -7.47 35.37 -4.92
N THR A 993 -8.12 35.26 -3.77
CA THR A 993 -9.18 34.28 -3.53
C THR A 993 -10.50 34.81 -4.08
N VAL A 994 -11.24 33.97 -4.81
CA VAL A 994 -12.53 34.30 -5.44
C VAL A 994 -13.68 33.80 -4.59
N ASP A 995 -13.61 32.53 -4.18
CA ASP A 995 -14.59 31.85 -3.33
C ASP A 995 -13.87 30.83 -2.40
N THR A 996 -14.59 29.86 -1.83
CA THR A 996 -13.99 28.84 -0.96
C THR A 996 -13.04 27.90 -1.70
N ASP A 997 -13.36 27.60 -2.97
CA ASP A 997 -12.82 26.49 -3.75
C ASP A 997 -11.91 26.98 -4.90
N THR A 998 -11.89 28.29 -5.16
CA THR A 998 -11.20 28.94 -6.30
C THR A 998 -10.32 30.11 -5.86
N ASP A 999 -9.03 30.04 -6.19
CA ASP A 999 -8.13 31.19 -6.28
C ASP A 999 -7.97 31.57 -7.78
N GLU A 1000 -7.60 32.81 -8.08
CA GLU A 1000 -7.22 33.21 -9.44
C GLU A 1000 -5.96 34.09 -9.45
N ILE A 1001 -5.15 33.96 -10.51
CA ILE A 1001 -4.25 35.04 -10.90
C ILE A 1001 -5.10 36.10 -11.61
N PHE A 1002 -5.17 37.30 -11.04
CA PHE A 1002 -5.98 38.41 -11.58
C PHE A 1002 -5.14 39.57 -12.17
N TYR A 1003 -3.84 39.61 -11.89
CA TYR A 1003 -2.95 40.71 -12.25
C TYR A 1003 -1.55 40.20 -12.57
N LYS A 1004 -0.90 40.84 -13.54
CA LYS A 1004 0.53 40.66 -13.83
C LYS A 1004 1.23 41.99 -14.14
N PHE A 1005 2.50 42.09 -13.75
CA PHE A 1005 3.39 43.22 -14.04
C PHE A 1005 4.69 42.71 -14.69
N ASP A 1006 5.00 43.17 -15.90
CA ASP A 1006 6.25 42.83 -16.59
C ASP A 1006 7.34 43.88 -16.28
N THR A 1007 8.41 43.46 -15.63
CA THR A 1007 9.52 44.34 -15.23
C THR A 1007 10.33 44.90 -16.41
N LYS A 1008 10.30 44.23 -17.57
CA LYS A 1008 11.04 44.61 -18.78
C LYS A 1008 10.32 45.71 -19.55
N THR A 1009 9.03 45.52 -19.85
CA THR A 1009 8.20 46.55 -20.51
C THR A 1009 7.67 47.62 -19.54
N LYS A 1010 7.73 47.35 -18.23
CA LYS A 1010 7.18 48.19 -17.14
C LYS A 1010 5.66 48.40 -17.28
N GLN A 1011 4.97 47.44 -17.90
CA GLN A 1011 3.52 47.45 -18.09
C GLN A 1011 2.80 46.55 -17.07
N GLU A 1012 1.67 47.03 -16.57
CA GLU A 1012 0.72 46.25 -15.79
C GLU A 1012 -0.48 45.82 -16.64
N SER A 1013 -1.02 44.64 -16.36
CA SER A 1013 -2.21 44.13 -17.05
C SER A 1013 -3.02 43.20 -16.14
N TYR A 1014 -4.34 43.26 -16.29
CA TYR A 1014 -5.25 42.34 -15.61
C TYR A 1014 -5.48 41.10 -16.47
N VAL A 1015 -5.61 39.96 -15.81
CA VAL A 1015 -5.87 38.64 -16.39
C VAL A 1015 -6.94 37.95 -15.54
N SER A 1016 -7.38 36.76 -15.93
CA SER A 1016 -8.09 35.84 -15.03
C SER A 1016 -7.65 34.43 -15.39
N ILE A 1017 -6.86 33.82 -14.51
CA ILE A 1017 -6.43 32.43 -14.60
C ILE A 1017 -6.88 31.75 -13.30
N PRO A 1018 -8.12 31.24 -13.25
CA PRO A 1018 -8.67 30.56 -12.07
C PRO A 1018 -8.01 29.19 -11.88
N PHE A 1019 -7.87 28.77 -10.63
CA PHE A 1019 -7.31 27.47 -10.27
C PHE A 1019 -7.88 26.94 -8.94
N GLU A 1020 -7.86 25.61 -8.83
CA GLU A 1020 -8.50 24.89 -7.73
C GLU A 1020 -7.73 25.06 -6.42
N ARG A 1021 -8.42 25.63 -5.43
CA ARG A 1021 -7.89 25.95 -4.11
C ARG A 1021 -7.87 24.69 -3.25
N PHE A 1022 -6.80 24.50 -2.48
CA PHE A 1022 -6.70 23.31 -1.63
C PHE A 1022 -7.52 23.43 -0.34
N GLN A 1023 -7.41 24.54 0.40
CA GLN A 1023 -8.07 24.77 1.70
C GLN A 1023 -8.32 26.27 1.94
N ASP A 1024 -9.12 26.59 2.96
CA ASP A 1024 -9.58 27.95 3.35
C ASP A 1024 -8.47 28.98 3.62
N LYS A 1025 -7.24 28.53 3.82
CA LYS A 1025 -6.01 29.32 4.01
C LYS A 1025 -4.92 28.67 3.19
N TYR A 1026 -3.80 29.36 3.01
CA TYR A 1026 -2.50 28.75 2.75
C TYR A 1026 -1.40 29.69 3.25
N SER A 1027 -0.24 29.15 3.61
CA SER A 1027 0.82 29.90 4.28
C SER A 1027 1.89 30.39 3.31
N ASN A 1028 2.25 29.58 2.31
CA ASN A 1028 3.26 29.88 1.30
C ASN A 1028 2.81 29.31 -0.06
N LEU A 1029 3.02 30.05 -1.16
CA LEU A 1029 2.88 29.60 -2.55
C LEU A 1029 3.95 30.28 -3.40
N ASP A 1030 5.00 29.58 -3.80
CA ASP A 1030 6.14 30.14 -4.55
C ASP A 1030 6.43 29.36 -5.85
N TYR A 1031 7.10 29.98 -6.82
CA TYR A 1031 7.50 29.38 -8.08
C TYR A 1031 8.91 28.81 -8.04
N ASN A 1032 9.13 27.65 -8.68
CA ASN A 1032 10.47 27.13 -8.88
C ASN A 1032 10.80 26.96 -10.38
N PRO A 1033 11.83 27.64 -10.93
CA PRO A 1033 12.18 27.57 -12.34
C PRO A 1033 12.82 26.23 -12.76
N THR A 1034 13.29 25.40 -11.81
CA THR A 1034 13.99 24.14 -12.12
C THR A 1034 13.07 22.98 -12.51
N ASP A 1035 11.77 23.11 -12.27
CA ASP A 1035 10.74 22.20 -12.75
C ASP A 1035 9.41 22.90 -13.13
N GLN A 1036 9.44 24.24 -13.17
CA GLN A 1036 8.37 25.17 -13.52
C GLN A 1036 7.01 24.90 -12.83
N LYS A 1037 7.06 24.56 -11.53
CA LYS A 1037 5.88 24.36 -10.68
C LYS A 1037 5.70 25.47 -9.66
N LEU A 1038 4.48 25.62 -9.17
CA LEU A 1038 4.24 26.28 -7.90
C LEU A 1038 4.31 25.26 -6.76
N TYR A 1039 5.04 25.60 -5.70
CA TYR A 1039 5.12 24.86 -4.46
C TYR A 1039 4.32 25.59 -3.39
N MET A 1040 3.37 24.89 -2.75
CA MET A 1040 2.49 25.44 -1.72
C MET A 1040 2.67 24.69 -0.40
N TYR A 1041 2.86 25.43 0.70
CA TYR A 1041 2.70 24.91 2.06
C TYR A 1041 1.38 25.41 2.66
N ASN A 1042 0.60 24.50 3.24
CA ASN A 1042 -0.75 24.81 3.71
C ASN A 1042 -1.18 23.86 4.84
N ASP A 1043 -1.46 24.38 6.04
CA ASP A 1043 -2.03 23.66 7.21
C ASP A 1043 -1.47 22.24 7.46
N GLY A 1044 -0.16 22.08 7.24
CA GLY A 1044 0.57 20.83 7.44
C GLY A 1044 0.81 19.97 6.20
N TYR A 1045 0.35 20.39 5.03
CA TYR A 1045 0.46 19.66 3.77
C TYR A 1045 1.50 20.27 2.81
N TYR A 1046 2.15 19.38 2.08
CA TYR A 1046 2.90 19.69 0.88
C TYR A 1046 1.96 19.58 -0.32
N VAL A 1047 1.73 20.68 -1.02
CA VAL A 1047 0.92 20.72 -2.24
C VAL A 1047 1.74 21.36 -3.35
N SER A 1048 1.56 20.92 -4.59
CA SER A 1048 2.19 21.54 -5.76
C SER A 1048 1.19 21.70 -6.89
N TYR A 1049 1.41 22.71 -7.73
CA TYR A 1049 0.64 22.94 -8.94
C TYR A 1049 1.57 22.92 -10.16
N HIS A 1050 1.15 22.23 -11.21
CA HIS A 1050 1.82 22.31 -12.50
C HIS A 1050 1.32 23.54 -13.27
N LEU A 1051 2.23 24.23 -13.96
CA LEU A 1051 1.94 25.37 -14.81
C LEU A 1051 2.06 24.97 -16.27
N TRP A 1052 1.20 25.53 -17.11
CA TRP A 1052 1.37 25.53 -18.56
C TRP A 1052 1.57 26.97 -19.03
N PHE A 1053 2.32 27.14 -20.11
CA PHE A 1053 2.65 28.44 -20.68
C PHE A 1053 2.20 28.52 -22.14
N ASN A 1054 1.86 29.73 -22.60
CA ASN A 1054 1.56 29.99 -24.01
C ASN A 1054 2.86 30.17 -24.79
N HIS A 1055 3.38 29.09 -25.36
CA HIS A 1055 4.46 29.12 -26.35
C HIS A 1055 3.94 29.70 -27.69
N THR A 1056 4.87 30.22 -28.50
CA THR A 1056 4.61 30.59 -29.91
C THR A 1056 5.17 29.51 -30.82
N ASP A 1057 4.51 29.22 -31.94
CA ASP A 1057 4.74 28.05 -32.82
C ASP A 1057 6.10 28.01 -33.57
N SER A 1058 7.07 28.83 -33.17
CA SER A 1058 8.44 28.86 -33.71
C SER A 1058 9.44 28.00 -32.92
N ALA A 1059 8.97 27.20 -31.95
CA ALA A 1059 9.80 26.42 -31.03
C ALA A 1059 9.79 24.91 -31.31
N THR A 1060 9.63 24.51 -32.58
CA THR A 1060 9.83 23.12 -33.02
C THR A 1060 11.31 22.76 -32.99
N VAL A 1061 11.79 22.33 -31.84
CA VAL A 1061 13.05 21.59 -31.72
C VAL A 1061 12.82 20.22 -32.34
N GLU A 1062 13.62 19.83 -33.34
CA GLU A 1062 13.56 18.48 -33.90
C GLU A 1062 13.89 17.45 -32.80
N PRO A 1063 13.08 16.38 -32.64
CA PRO A 1063 13.40 15.32 -31.70
C PRO A 1063 14.70 14.62 -32.14
N PRO A 1064 15.58 14.23 -31.20
CA PRO A 1064 16.79 13.48 -31.55
C PRO A 1064 16.45 12.23 -32.36
N LEU A 1065 17.15 12.05 -33.49
CA LEU A 1065 16.98 10.88 -34.37
C LEU A 1065 17.26 9.58 -33.60
N LEU A 1066 16.18 8.91 -33.17
CA LEU A 1066 16.25 7.52 -32.73
C LEU A 1066 16.73 6.68 -33.91
N LEU A 1067 17.87 6.01 -33.71
CA LEU A 1067 18.48 5.14 -34.70
C LEU A 1067 17.52 4.00 -35.06
N ASN A 1068 17.03 4.01 -36.30
CA ASN A 1068 16.29 2.89 -36.90
C ASN A 1068 17.21 1.66 -36.99
N THR A 1069 17.21 0.81 -35.95
CA THR A 1069 17.64 -0.59 -36.08
C THR A 1069 16.56 -1.36 -36.81
N SER A 1070 16.59 -1.27 -38.15
CA SER A 1070 15.72 -2.06 -39.03
C SER A 1070 15.94 -3.55 -38.80
N VAL A 1071 14.88 -4.27 -38.44
CA VAL A 1071 14.86 -5.74 -38.44
C VAL A 1071 14.16 -6.21 -39.72
N GLN A 1072 14.84 -7.07 -40.48
CA GLN A 1072 14.28 -7.89 -41.56
C GLN A 1072 13.94 -9.29 -41.03
#